data_AF-A0A0F2SDW7-F1
#
_entry.id   AF-A0A0F2SDW7-F1
#
_cell.length_a   1.000
_cell.length_b   1.000
_cell.length_c   1.000
_cell.angle_alpha   90.00
_cell.angle_beta   90.00
_cell.angle_gamma   90.00
#
_symmetry.space_group_name_H-M   'P 1'
#
loop_
_entity.id
_entity.type
_entity.pdbx_description
1 polymer ?
#
loop_
_entity_poly.entity_id
_entity_poly.type
_entity_poly.pdbx_seq_one_letter_code
_entity_poly.pdbx_strand_id
1 'polypeptide(L)'
;FNPPRYMKLLEIIPGPNTDQDVITFLCEFGERVLGKGVVMAKDTPNFIANRIGAIGSPVLLKEMLRTGLTVDEVDALTGPVMGRPKSASFRTIDLVGLDTFIHSNNNVANGVPAEKDNFVLPEFIFTMLNNGWLGDKTNQGFYKKSKGPKGKVIEVLDIQTMTYGPQKSVNFASLEKAKAARSLPEKLRTLVDGDDIGAEFAWNVLKPTLLYAATIVKDIADDITGIDEGMRWGYNWEMGPFELWDALGVKATADRIVAEGGTLPPLVEELLAKGYESFYQKTEAGQTAFYNAGTYHQKTVSPYSFSLKQAHKGGKVILGNAGASLVDLGDNVACLEFHSPNNSINADVVEMINKSLEEVEKNYLGLVIGNQGKNFCVGANLILILQAAEKGNWTDLDLGVRELQNATMALKFAKKPVVAAPFGMTLGGGAEICLHTHAIQASSETYMGLVELGVGLIPAGGGTKELAVRAMEGILPGVQVAPDYFFAKRFEVIAMAQVSTSAEKARQLGFLRDHDRYSMNPEHIIMDAKARVIDLARNFRPNLPTKVKIAGSGVRGTLELAMYGMRKGHYISEYDQQLGNKLAYAITGGDRPAGMLVDEQYLLDLEREVFISLLGEAKTQDRIRHMLAKGKPLRN
;
A
#
# COMPACT_ATOMS: atom_id res chain seq x y z
N PHE A 1 15.55 0.24 -9.36
CA PHE A 1 14.88 1.56 -9.49
C PHE A 1 14.84 2.26 -8.14
N ASN A 2 15.04 3.60 -8.10
CA ASN A 2 15.11 4.36 -6.84
C ASN A 2 13.73 4.85 -6.39
N PRO A 3 13.36 4.74 -5.10
CA PRO A 3 14.08 4.07 -4.01
C PRO A 3 14.04 2.53 -4.11
N PRO A 4 15.20 1.82 -4.05
CA PRO A 4 15.25 0.36 -4.26
C PRO A 4 14.39 -0.44 -3.28
N ARG A 5 14.11 0.10 -2.10
CA ARG A 5 13.23 -0.53 -1.13
C ARG A 5 11.78 -0.66 -1.61
N TYR A 6 11.22 0.41 -2.20
CA TYR A 6 9.79 0.50 -2.51
C TYR A 6 9.48 0.20 -3.98
N MET A 7 10.40 0.47 -4.89
CA MET A 7 10.16 0.24 -6.32
C MET A 7 10.24 -1.26 -6.64
N LYS A 8 9.24 -1.77 -7.36
CA LYS A 8 9.10 -3.21 -7.65
C LYS A 8 10.06 -3.67 -8.75
N LEU A 9 10.40 -2.81 -9.70
CA LEU A 9 11.11 -3.22 -10.91
C LEU A 9 12.58 -3.60 -10.66
N LEU A 10 12.97 -4.74 -11.22
CA LEU A 10 14.34 -5.14 -11.50
C LEU A 10 14.44 -5.50 -12.99
N GLU A 11 15.17 -4.71 -13.75
CA GLU A 11 15.51 -5.04 -15.14
C GLU A 11 16.79 -5.88 -15.16
N ILE A 12 16.74 -7.04 -15.80
CA ILE A 12 17.91 -7.87 -16.07
C ILE A 12 18.27 -7.71 -17.53
N ILE A 13 19.53 -7.36 -17.80
CA ILE A 13 20.04 -7.06 -19.13
C ILE A 13 21.13 -8.09 -19.48
N PRO A 14 20.76 -9.23 -20.10
CA PRO A 14 21.73 -10.21 -20.52
C PRO A 14 22.50 -9.70 -21.74
N GLY A 15 23.82 -9.87 -21.72
CA GLY A 15 24.65 -9.68 -22.90
C GLY A 15 24.63 -10.93 -23.79
N PRO A 16 25.16 -10.85 -25.02
CA PRO A 16 25.18 -11.98 -25.96
C PRO A 16 25.88 -13.25 -25.44
N ASN A 17 26.76 -13.11 -24.45
CA ASN A 17 27.54 -14.21 -23.86
C ASN A 17 27.14 -14.52 -22.41
N THR A 18 26.02 -13.96 -21.91
CA THR A 18 25.57 -14.24 -20.55
C THR A 18 25.00 -15.66 -20.48
N ASP A 19 25.51 -16.45 -19.55
CA ASP A 19 25.04 -17.81 -19.31
C ASP A 19 23.57 -17.83 -18.86
N GLN A 20 22.78 -18.74 -19.43
CA GLN A 20 21.36 -18.88 -19.12
C GLN A 20 21.11 -19.27 -17.67
N ASP A 21 21.99 -20.05 -17.05
CA ASP A 21 21.86 -20.45 -15.65
C ASP A 21 22.03 -19.24 -14.71
N VAL A 22 22.90 -18.30 -15.09
CA VAL A 22 23.08 -17.04 -14.35
C VAL A 22 21.82 -16.16 -14.46
N ILE A 23 21.21 -16.09 -15.64
CA ILE A 23 19.96 -15.34 -15.85
C ILE A 23 18.85 -15.94 -14.98
N THR A 24 18.67 -17.26 -15.03
CA THR A 24 17.66 -17.98 -14.21
C THR A 24 17.89 -17.71 -12.72
N PHE A 25 19.13 -17.83 -12.25
CA PHE A 25 19.47 -17.53 -10.86
C PHE A 25 19.13 -16.09 -10.46
N LEU A 26 19.48 -15.10 -11.29
CA LEU A 26 19.19 -13.70 -11.00
C LEU A 26 17.68 -13.39 -11.01
N CYS A 27 16.92 -14.02 -11.89
CA CYS A 27 15.46 -13.92 -11.91
C CYS A 27 14.86 -14.45 -10.60
N GLU A 28 15.23 -15.68 -10.21
CA GLU A 28 14.72 -16.30 -8.99
C GLU A 28 15.15 -15.55 -7.73
N PHE A 29 16.41 -15.09 -7.67
CA PHE A 29 16.93 -14.29 -6.57
C PHE A 29 16.21 -12.95 -6.47
N GLY A 30 16.01 -12.28 -7.61
CA GLY A 30 15.27 -11.02 -7.71
C GLY A 30 13.84 -11.15 -7.20
N GLU A 31 13.12 -12.19 -7.64
CA GLU A 31 11.74 -12.41 -7.25
C GLU A 31 11.59 -12.84 -5.78
N ARG A 32 12.35 -13.85 -5.35
CA ARG A 32 12.12 -14.52 -4.05
C ARG A 32 12.89 -13.88 -2.91
N VAL A 33 14.12 -13.44 -3.13
CA VAL A 33 15.00 -12.90 -2.07
C VAL A 33 14.86 -11.38 -1.99
N LEU A 34 14.84 -10.69 -3.13
CA LEU A 34 14.72 -9.22 -3.14
C LEU A 34 13.27 -8.73 -3.18
N GLY A 35 12.31 -9.60 -3.50
CA GLY A 35 10.89 -9.24 -3.58
C GLY A 35 10.55 -8.37 -4.79
N LYS A 36 11.27 -8.51 -5.90
CA LYS A 36 11.14 -7.67 -7.10
C LYS A 36 10.29 -8.33 -8.18
N GLY A 37 9.66 -7.48 -9.00
CA GLY A 37 9.16 -7.87 -10.31
C GLY A 37 10.31 -7.79 -11.30
N VAL A 38 10.63 -8.93 -11.91
CA VAL A 38 11.77 -9.07 -12.81
C VAL A 38 11.29 -8.94 -14.25
N VAL A 39 11.95 -8.07 -15.02
CA VAL A 39 11.71 -7.91 -16.45
C VAL A 39 13.01 -8.12 -17.21
N MET A 40 12.96 -8.88 -18.31
CA MET A 40 14.09 -9.02 -19.22
C MET A 40 14.13 -7.82 -20.16
N ALA A 41 15.26 -7.11 -20.17
CA ALA A 41 15.50 -5.96 -21.03
C ALA A 41 16.64 -6.27 -22.01
N LYS A 42 16.53 -5.75 -23.23
CA LYS A 42 17.62 -5.82 -24.22
C LYS A 42 18.68 -4.76 -23.91
N ASP A 43 19.93 -5.09 -24.21
CA ASP A 43 21.07 -4.19 -24.01
C ASP A 43 21.06 -3.06 -25.05
N THR A 44 20.27 -2.03 -24.78
CA THR A 44 20.13 -0.82 -25.59
C THR A 44 20.15 0.42 -24.68
N PRO A 45 20.50 1.61 -25.19
CA PRO A 45 20.59 2.81 -24.34
C PRO A 45 19.28 3.06 -23.60
N ASN A 46 19.35 3.15 -22.26
CA ASN A 46 18.22 3.32 -21.33
C ASN A 46 17.25 2.12 -21.19
N PHE A 47 17.56 0.95 -21.73
CA PHE A 47 16.81 -0.30 -21.49
C PHE A 47 15.30 -0.14 -21.75
N ILE A 48 14.43 -0.57 -20.82
CA ILE A 48 12.97 -0.48 -21.00
C ILE A 48 12.40 0.77 -20.33
N ALA A 49 12.32 0.79 -19.00
CA ALA A 49 11.54 1.78 -18.29
C ALA A 49 12.11 3.19 -18.46
N ASN A 50 13.43 3.34 -18.40
CA ASN A 50 14.06 4.65 -18.61
C ASN A 50 13.95 5.11 -20.07
N ARG A 51 13.89 4.19 -21.04
CA ARG A 51 13.72 4.53 -22.46
C ARG A 51 12.33 5.08 -22.73
N ILE A 52 11.29 4.39 -22.25
CA ILE A 52 9.89 4.82 -22.37
C ILE A 52 9.61 6.06 -21.50
N GLY A 53 10.18 6.14 -20.30
CA GLY A 53 10.06 7.31 -19.45
C GLY A 53 10.75 8.55 -20.03
N ALA A 54 11.89 8.38 -20.72
CA ALA A 54 12.62 9.48 -21.31
C ALA A 54 11.85 10.12 -22.47
N ILE A 55 11.22 9.35 -23.37
CA ILE A 55 10.49 9.93 -24.53
C ILE A 55 9.35 10.87 -24.12
N GLY A 56 8.67 10.56 -23.02
CA GLY A 56 7.51 11.33 -22.57
C GLY A 56 7.88 12.76 -22.18
N SER A 57 9.14 13.01 -21.81
CA SER A 57 9.55 14.27 -21.21
C SER A 57 9.85 15.38 -22.23
N PRO A 58 10.64 15.18 -23.31
CA PRO A 58 10.79 16.16 -24.38
C PRO A 58 9.45 16.51 -25.06
N VAL A 59 8.59 15.51 -25.29
CA VAL A 59 7.25 15.71 -25.87
C VAL A 59 6.44 16.63 -24.97
N LEU A 60 6.37 16.32 -23.67
CA LEU A 60 5.67 17.13 -22.67
C LEU A 60 6.20 18.56 -22.60
N LEU A 61 7.51 18.74 -22.60
CA LEU A 61 8.14 20.07 -22.51
C LEU A 61 7.86 20.93 -23.75
N LYS A 62 7.94 20.35 -24.96
CA LYS A 62 7.60 21.03 -26.21
C LYS A 62 6.12 21.39 -26.26
N GLU A 63 5.26 20.47 -25.82
CA GLU A 63 3.82 20.68 -25.81
C GLU A 63 3.37 21.72 -24.77
N MET A 64 4.04 21.78 -23.62
CA MET A 64 3.86 22.83 -22.62
C MET A 64 4.19 24.20 -23.20
N LEU A 65 5.30 24.32 -23.94
CA LEU A 65 5.68 25.58 -24.60
C LEU A 65 4.68 25.99 -25.68
N ARG A 66 4.17 25.03 -26.47
CA ARG A 66 3.20 25.28 -27.53
C ARG A 66 1.87 25.78 -26.97
N THR A 67 1.39 25.17 -25.90
CA THR A 67 0.09 25.49 -25.28
C THR A 67 0.17 26.66 -24.30
N GLY A 68 1.37 27.01 -23.81
CA GLY A 68 1.58 28.04 -22.79
C GLY A 68 1.12 27.60 -21.40
N LEU A 69 0.90 26.31 -21.17
CA LEU A 69 0.49 25.78 -19.89
C LEU A 69 1.58 25.96 -18.82
N THR A 70 1.13 26.20 -17.59
CA THR A 70 2.00 26.33 -16.42
C THR A 70 2.40 24.97 -15.86
N VAL A 71 3.43 24.96 -15.00
CA VAL A 71 3.92 23.74 -14.32
C VAL A 71 2.80 23.05 -13.52
N ASP A 72 1.99 23.82 -12.78
CA ASP A 72 0.87 23.28 -12.00
C ASP A 72 -0.19 22.62 -12.91
N GLU A 73 -0.52 23.24 -14.04
CA GLU A 73 -1.51 22.72 -15.00
C GLU A 73 -1.06 21.41 -15.63
N VAL A 74 0.21 21.33 -16.04
CA VAL A 74 0.78 20.11 -16.61
C VAL A 74 0.82 18.97 -15.59
N ASP A 75 1.25 19.23 -14.35
CA ASP A 75 1.30 18.19 -13.32
C ASP A 75 -0.12 17.73 -12.90
N ALA A 76 -1.12 18.61 -12.97
CA ALA A 76 -2.51 18.23 -12.76
C ALA A 76 -3.07 17.32 -13.87
N LEU A 77 -2.67 17.56 -15.13
CA LEU A 77 -3.09 16.75 -16.29
C LEU A 77 -2.32 15.43 -16.43
N THR A 78 -1.09 15.36 -15.91
CA THR A 78 -0.20 14.19 -16.07
C THR A 78 0.01 13.37 -14.80
N GLY A 79 -0.72 13.70 -13.74
CA GLY A 79 -0.67 13.02 -12.44
C GLY A 79 -1.73 11.91 -12.29
N PRO A 80 -2.40 11.82 -11.13
CA PRO A 80 -3.34 10.73 -10.82
C PRO A 80 -4.52 10.57 -11.80
N VAL A 81 -4.93 11.61 -12.52
CA VAL A 81 -6.01 11.50 -13.52
C VAL A 81 -5.65 10.55 -14.67
N MET A 82 -4.35 10.46 -15.01
CA MET A 82 -3.79 9.52 -15.98
C MET A 82 -3.29 8.21 -15.34
N GLY A 83 -3.58 7.97 -14.05
CA GLY A 83 -3.07 6.78 -13.35
C GLY A 83 -1.57 6.85 -13.08
N ARG A 84 -1.00 8.05 -12.93
CA ARG A 84 0.42 8.27 -12.60
C ARG A 84 0.58 8.71 -11.13
N PRO A 85 1.78 8.58 -10.52
CA PRO A 85 2.00 9.01 -9.14
C PRO A 85 1.67 10.49 -8.91
N LYS A 86 1.47 10.86 -7.64
CA LYS A 86 1.23 12.27 -7.25
C LYS A 86 2.39 13.22 -7.56
N SER A 87 3.59 12.69 -7.84
CA SER A 87 4.72 13.47 -8.32
C SER A 87 4.61 13.83 -9.81
N ALA A 88 3.59 13.35 -10.52
CA ALA A 88 3.29 13.70 -11.91
C ALA A 88 4.56 13.78 -12.78
N SER A 89 4.74 14.85 -13.56
CA SER A 89 5.86 14.98 -14.49
C SER A 89 6.99 15.81 -13.88
N PHE A 90 6.73 17.07 -13.53
CA PHE A 90 7.74 18.01 -13.07
C PHE A 90 8.22 17.73 -11.66
N ARG A 91 7.30 17.36 -10.75
CA ARG A 91 7.71 16.96 -9.40
C ARG A 91 8.54 15.67 -9.40
N THR A 92 8.37 14.80 -10.41
CA THR A 92 9.24 13.63 -10.64
C THR A 92 10.62 14.05 -11.16
N ILE A 93 10.70 15.00 -12.11
CA ILE A 93 11.99 15.54 -12.57
C ILE A 93 12.76 16.18 -11.42
N ASP A 94 12.08 16.94 -10.54
CA ASP A 94 12.71 17.53 -9.35
C ASP A 94 13.22 16.47 -8.37
N LEU A 95 12.51 15.34 -8.24
CA LEU A 95 12.91 14.23 -7.36
C LEU A 95 14.15 13.50 -7.90
N VAL A 96 14.20 13.27 -9.23
CA VAL A 96 15.33 12.62 -9.91
C VAL A 96 16.55 13.53 -9.96
N GLY A 97 16.32 14.81 -10.24
CA GLY A 97 17.34 15.83 -10.46
C GLY A 97 17.45 16.21 -11.93
N LEU A 98 17.48 17.51 -12.21
CA LEU A 98 17.42 18.05 -13.57
C LEU A 98 18.65 17.65 -14.42
N ASP A 99 19.83 17.59 -13.82
CA ASP A 99 21.06 17.15 -14.48
C ASP A 99 21.02 15.67 -14.89
N THR A 100 20.50 14.81 -14.01
CA THR A 100 20.31 13.39 -14.29
C THR A 100 19.25 13.18 -15.37
N PHE A 101 18.19 13.99 -15.34
CA PHE A 101 17.18 14.04 -16.38
C PHE A 101 17.78 14.41 -17.75
N ILE A 102 18.59 15.47 -17.83
CA ILE A 102 19.27 15.88 -19.06
C ILE A 102 20.22 14.78 -19.56
N HIS A 103 21.02 14.21 -18.66
CA HIS A 103 21.94 13.12 -18.99
C HIS A 103 21.21 11.91 -19.60
N SER A 104 20.07 11.51 -18.99
CA SER A 104 19.26 10.39 -19.48
C SER A 104 18.75 10.60 -20.92
N ASN A 105 18.27 11.80 -21.24
CA ASN A 105 17.83 12.15 -22.60
C ASN A 105 19.00 12.17 -23.59
N ASN A 106 20.13 12.76 -23.20
CA ASN A 106 21.32 12.80 -24.04
C ASN A 106 21.90 11.42 -24.31
N ASN A 107 21.82 10.49 -23.35
CA ASN A 107 22.28 9.12 -23.54
C ASN A 107 21.54 8.43 -24.69
N VAL A 108 20.22 8.62 -24.79
CA VAL A 108 19.43 8.11 -25.91
C VAL A 108 19.79 8.85 -27.20
N ALA A 109 19.78 10.19 -27.17
CA ALA A 109 20.03 11.01 -28.35
C ALA A 109 21.38 10.70 -29.03
N ASN A 110 22.40 10.39 -28.22
CA ASN A 110 23.73 10.03 -28.70
C ASN A 110 23.85 8.54 -29.02
N GLY A 111 23.23 7.66 -28.23
CA GLY A 111 23.33 6.21 -28.36
C GLY A 111 22.46 5.63 -29.47
N VAL A 112 21.40 6.33 -29.88
CA VAL A 112 20.50 5.90 -30.97
C VAL A 112 20.24 7.09 -31.90
N PRO A 113 21.15 7.36 -32.86
CA PRO A 113 21.08 8.55 -33.70
C PRO A 113 19.78 8.72 -34.49
N ALA A 114 19.13 7.62 -34.89
CA ALA A 114 17.84 7.62 -35.58
C ALA A 114 16.71 8.23 -34.75
N GLU A 115 16.85 8.28 -33.43
CA GLU A 115 15.85 8.83 -32.52
C GLU A 115 16.24 10.19 -31.95
N LYS A 116 17.39 10.75 -32.33
CA LYS A 116 17.97 11.96 -31.72
C LYS A 116 16.97 13.11 -31.56
N ASP A 117 16.17 13.37 -32.59
CA ASP A 117 15.24 14.50 -32.64
C ASP A 117 14.10 14.39 -31.60
N ASN A 118 13.79 13.16 -31.19
CA ASN A 118 12.80 12.87 -30.17
C ASN A 118 13.27 13.28 -28.76
N PHE A 119 14.57 13.41 -28.55
CA PHE A 119 15.18 13.64 -27.24
C PHE A 119 15.79 15.05 -27.07
N VAL A 120 15.52 15.96 -28.02
CA VAL A 120 15.94 17.36 -27.92
C VAL A 120 15.12 18.09 -26.87
N LEU A 121 15.80 18.59 -25.84
CA LEU A 121 15.20 19.37 -24.75
C LEU A 121 15.14 20.87 -25.08
N PRO A 122 14.09 21.60 -24.65
CA PRO A 122 14.01 23.05 -24.87
C PRO A 122 15.06 23.86 -24.09
N GLU A 123 15.35 25.07 -24.56
CA GLU A 123 16.41 25.94 -24.03
C GLU A 123 16.27 26.25 -22.53
N PHE A 124 15.04 26.48 -22.04
CA PHE A 124 14.82 26.86 -20.64
C PHE A 124 15.31 25.79 -19.65
N ILE A 125 15.35 24.51 -20.05
CA ILE A 125 15.92 23.43 -19.23
C ILE A 125 17.41 23.64 -18.99
N PHE A 126 18.14 24.11 -19.99
CA PHE A 126 19.55 24.45 -19.86
C PHE A 126 19.77 25.73 -19.06
N THR A 127 18.85 26.70 -19.14
CA THR A 127 18.85 27.87 -18.25
C THR A 127 18.68 27.45 -16.78
N MET A 128 17.75 26.54 -16.49
CA MET A 128 17.58 25.99 -15.13
C MET A 128 18.85 25.26 -14.65
N LEU A 129 19.50 24.47 -15.53
CA LEU A 129 20.77 23.80 -15.22
C LEU A 129 21.87 24.81 -14.88
N ASN A 130 22.05 25.84 -15.70
CA ASN A 130 23.06 26.89 -15.50
C ASN A 130 22.82 27.68 -14.19
N ASN A 131 21.56 27.85 -13.79
CA ASN A 131 21.19 28.50 -12.54
C ASN A 131 21.30 27.59 -11.30
N GLY A 132 21.68 26.32 -11.47
CA GLY A 132 21.77 25.35 -10.37
C GLY A 132 20.41 24.92 -9.80
N TRP A 133 19.33 25.04 -10.57
CA TRP A 133 17.98 24.62 -10.16
C TRP A 133 17.77 23.14 -10.44
N LEU A 134 18.43 22.31 -9.65
CA LEU A 134 18.55 20.86 -9.88
C LEU A 134 17.46 20.02 -9.20
N GLY A 135 16.40 20.64 -8.69
CA GLY A 135 15.28 19.95 -8.03
C GLY A 135 15.42 19.82 -6.52
N ASP A 136 14.93 18.72 -5.95
CA ASP A 136 14.85 18.50 -4.51
C ASP A 136 16.23 18.51 -3.83
N LYS A 137 17.28 18.07 -4.52
CA LYS A 137 18.66 18.06 -3.99
C LYS A 137 19.25 19.45 -3.76
N THR A 138 18.74 20.46 -4.45
CA THR A 138 19.08 21.88 -4.28
C THR A 138 17.93 22.68 -3.65
N ASN A 139 16.85 22.01 -3.20
CA ASN A 139 15.59 22.61 -2.74
C ASN A 139 14.92 23.56 -3.76
N GLN A 140 15.30 23.46 -5.04
CA GLN A 140 14.92 24.40 -6.10
C GLN A 140 15.05 23.75 -7.48
N GLY A 141 13.94 23.68 -8.23
CA GLY A 141 13.81 23.14 -9.58
C GLY A 141 12.57 23.70 -10.27
N PHE A 142 11.66 22.86 -10.76
CA PHE A 142 10.32 23.33 -11.15
C PHE A 142 9.52 23.84 -9.94
N TYR A 143 9.80 23.27 -8.77
CA TYR A 143 9.30 23.70 -7.49
C TYR A 143 10.42 24.20 -6.59
N LYS A 144 10.14 25.21 -5.78
CA LYS A 144 11.06 25.75 -4.77
C LYS A 144 10.41 25.68 -3.40
N LYS A 145 11.15 25.15 -2.42
CA LYS A 145 10.72 25.10 -1.02
C LYS A 145 11.27 26.31 -0.28
N SER A 146 10.41 27.22 0.14
CA SER A 146 10.77 28.41 0.92
C SER A 146 10.12 28.41 2.30
N LYS A 147 10.58 29.28 3.19
CA LYS A 147 9.97 29.51 4.51
C LYS A 147 9.11 30.76 4.46
N GLY A 148 7.81 30.60 4.63
CA GLY A 148 6.86 31.70 4.81
C GLY A 148 6.44 31.90 6.27
N PRO A 149 5.60 32.91 6.57
CA PRO A 149 5.18 33.25 7.92
C PRO A 149 4.41 32.11 8.64
N LYS A 150 3.75 31.23 7.87
CA LYS A 150 2.95 30.10 8.36
C LYS A 150 3.67 28.74 8.19
N GLY A 151 4.97 28.73 7.90
CA GLY A 151 5.77 27.51 7.71
C GLY A 151 6.28 27.35 6.29
N LYS A 152 6.49 26.10 5.85
CA LYS A 152 7.02 25.80 4.51
C LYS A 152 6.00 26.20 3.44
N VAL A 153 6.46 26.95 2.44
CA VAL A 153 5.70 27.32 1.23
C VAL A 153 6.36 26.63 0.03
N ILE A 154 5.53 26.16 -0.90
CA ILE A 154 5.99 25.65 -2.19
C ILE A 154 5.68 26.73 -3.23
N GLU A 155 6.72 27.18 -3.90
CA GLU A 155 6.63 28.11 -5.03
C GLU A 155 6.89 27.34 -6.33
N VAL A 156 6.37 27.85 -7.43
CA VAL A 156 6.37 27.21 -8.76
C VAL A 156 7.09 28.10 -9.74
N LEU A 157 7.92 27.50 -10.59
CA LEU A 157 8.61 28.19 -11.66
C LEU A 157 7.63 28.62 -12.75
N ASP A 158 7.64 29.92 -13.07
CA ASP A 158 7.10 30.45 -14.30
C ASP A 158 8.19 30.37 -15.38
N ILE A 159 8.00 29.50 -16.36
CA ILE A 159 9.02 29.21 -17.38
C ILE A 159 9.23 30.36 -18.38
N GLN A 160 8.31 31.32 -18.46
CA GLN A 160 8.43 32.46 -19.38
C GLN A 160 9.29 33.56 -18.76
N THR A 161 9.07 33.82 -17.47
CA THR A 161 9.80 34.86 -16.73
C THR A 161 11.05 34.33 -16.02
N MET A 162 11.15 33.01 -15.86
CA MET A 162 12.17 32.33 -15.05
C MET A 162 12.17 32.80 -13.59
N THR A 163 10.99 33.09 -13.04
CA THR A 163 10.79 33.49 -11.64
C THR A 163 9.85 32.55 -10.91
N TYR A 164 9.90 32.55 -9.57
CA TYR A 164 9.04 31.68 -8.75
C TYR A 164 7.85 32.46 -8.21
N GLY A 165 6.67 31.86 -8.32
CA GLY A 165 5.41 32.40 -7.79
C GLY A 165 4.63 31.39 -6.95
N PRO A 166 3.50 31.79 -6.35
CA PRO A 166 2.64 30.88 -5.62
C PRO A 166 2.00 29.84 -6.54
N GLN A 167 1.70 28.65 -6.00
CA GLN A 167 0.90 27.65 -6.69
C GLN A 167 -0.47 28.21 -7.10
N LYS A 168 -0.90 27.89 -8.32
CA LYS A 168 -2.18 28.35 -8.87
C LYS A 168 -3.20 27.20 -8.85
N SER A 169 -4.47 27.55 -8.70
CA SER A 169 -5.56 26.58 -8.85
C SER A 169 -5.71 26.21 -10.33
N VAL A 170 -5.71 24.92 -10.63
CA VAL A 170 -5.90 24.39 -11.98
C VAL A 170 -7.38 24.10 -12.24
N ASN A 171 -7.90 24.53 -13.37
CA ASN A 171 -9.29 24.28 -13.77
C ASN A 171 -9.38 24.02 -15.29
N PHE A 172 -9.71 22.78 -15.66
CA PHE A 172 -10.08 22.39 -17.02
C PHE A 172 -11.38 21.61 -16.96
N ALA A 173 -12.29 21.84 -17.90
CA ALA A 173 -13.56 21.14 -17.95
C ALA A 173 -13.36 19.63 -18.20
N SER A 174 -12.38 19.27 -19.04
CA SER A 174 -11.94 17.89 -19.28
C SER A 174 -11.41 17.22 -18.01
N LEU A 175 -10.56 17.91 -17.25
CA LEU A 175 -9.99 17.41 -16.00
C LEU A 175 -11.05 17.16 -14.93
N GLU A 176 -11.98 18.09 -14.74
CA GLU A 176 -13.04 17.93 -13.74
C GLU A 176 -14.01 16.80 -14.11
N LYS A 177 -14.39 16.68 -15.38
CA LYS A 177 -15.18 15.55 -15.88
C LYS A 177 -14.44 14.22 -15.68
N ALA A 178 -13.15 14.17 -16.01
CA ALA A 178 -12.34 12.98 -15.82
C ALA A 178 -12.23 12.60 -14.35
N LYS A 179 -12.04 13.55 -13.42
CA LYS A 179 -11.99 13.23 -11.97
C LYS A 179 -13.28 12.58 -11.45
N ALA A 180 -14.43 12.85 -12.07
CA ALA A 180 -15.72 12.27 -11.71
C ALA A 180 -15.95 10.85 -12.24
N ALA A 181 -15.15 10.38 -13.21
CA ALA A 181 -15.27 9.04 -13.77
C ALA A 181 -14.86 7.94 -12.78
N ARG A 182 -15.47 6.75 -12.91
CA ARG A 182 -15.37 5.68 -11.91
C ARG A 182 -14.14 4.80 -12.08
N SER A 183 -13.66 4.64 -13.30
CA SER A 183 -12.53 3.75 -13.63
C SER A 183 -11.44 4.50 -14.38
N LEU A 184 -10.17 4.07 -14.24
CA LEU A 184 -9.06 4.69 -14.95
C LEU A 184 -9.24 4.74 -16.49
N PRO A 185 -9.73 3.68 -17.18
CA PRO A 185 -10.01 3.76 -18.61
C PRO A 185 -11.03 4.86 -18.97
N GLU A 186 -12.10 4.98 -18.18
CA GLU A 186 -13.11 6.01 -18.38
C GLU A 186 -12.53 7.42 -18.12
N LYS A 187 -11.70 7.58 -17.08
CA LYS A 187 -10.96 8.82 -16.81
C LYS A 187 -10.10 9.24 -17.99
N LEU A 188 -9.31 8.31 -18.54
CA LEU A 188 -8.41 8.55 -19.66
C LEU A 188 -9.16 9.00 -20.91
N ARG A 189 -10.20 8.27 -21.32
CA ARG A 189 -11.04 8.64 -22.48
C ARG A 189 -11.67 10.01 -22.28
N THR A 190 -12.28 10.23 -21.12
CA THR A 190 -12.94 11.50 -20.77
C THR A 190 -11.97 12.68 -20.82
N LEU A 191 -10.72 12.47 -20.40
CA LEU A 191 -9.69 13.51 -20.43
C LEU A 191 -9.27 13.86 -21.87
N VAL A 192 -9.02 12.87 -22.73
CA VAL A 192 -8.48 13.10 -24.09
C VAL A 192 -9.55 13.43 -25.14
N ASP A 193 -10.83 13.19 -24.83
CA ASP A 193 -11.99 13.49 -25.68
C ASP A 193 -12.61 14.87 -25.37
N GLY A 194 -12.02 15.64 -24.44
CA GLY A 194 -12.48 16.99 -24.13
C GLY A 194 -12.17 18.01 -25.22
N ASP A 195 -12.92 19.13 -25.22
CA ASP A 195 -12.78 20.23 -26.18
C ASP A 195 -11.98 21.43 -25.64
N ASP A 196 -11.15 21.22 -24.61
CA ASP A 196 -10.32 22.27 -24.01
C ASP A 196 -8.83 22.02 -24.21
N ILE A 197 -8.01 23.05 -23.96
CA ILE A 197 -6.55 22.99 -24.12
C ILE A 197 -5.91 21.90 -23.23
N GLY A 198 -6.54 21.55 -22.10
CA GLY A 198 -6.06 20.48 -21.23
C GLY A 198 -6.22 19.10 -21.86
N ALA A 199 -7.34 18.86 -22.56
CA ALA A 199 -7.58 17.65 -23.33
C ALA A 199 -6.64 17.54 -24.55
N GLU A 200 -6.45 18.64 -25.27
CA GLU A 200 -5.50 18.74 -26.38
C GLU A 200 -4.08 18.39 -25.91
N PHE A 201 -3.63 19.01 -24.82
CA PHE A 201 -2.34 18.72 -24.20
C PHE A 201 -2.22 17.25 -23.78
N ALA A 202 -3.23 16.73 -23.08
CA ALA A 202 -3.24 15.35 -22.61
C ALA A 202 -3.10 14.34 -23.76
N TRP A 203 -3.85 14.54 -24.85
CA TRP A 203 -3.75 13.72 -26.05
C TRP A 203 -2.38 13.83 -26.72
N ASN A 204 -1.87 15.04 -26.89
CA ASN A 204 -0.58 15.29 -27.56
C ASN A 204 0.63 14.80 -26.78
N VAL A 205 0.51 14.58 -25.46
CA VAL A 205 1.54 13.92 -24.66
C VAL A 205 1.39 12.39 -24.68
N LEU A 206 0.15 11.90 -24.61
CA LEU A 206 -0.12 10.47 -24.55
C LEU A 206 0.14 9.77 -25.89
N LYS A 207 -0.35 10.33 -27.00
CA LYS A 207 -0.22 9.77 -28.36
C LYS A 207 1.23 9.45 -28.72
N PRO A 208 2.21 10.36 -28.61
CA PRO A 208 3.60 10.05 -28.94
C PRO A 208 4.21 8.97 -28.05
N THR A 209 3.83 8.93 -26.77
CA THR A 209 4.29 7.88 -25.85
C THR A 209 3.80 6.49 -26.30
N LEU A 210 2.53 6.40 -26.69
CA LEU A 210 1.90 5.16 -27.18
C LEU A 210 2.51 4.68 -28.51
N LEU A 211 2.68 5.61 -29.46
CA LEU A 211 3.31 5.34 -30.75
C LEU A 211 4.76 4.89 -30.59
N TYR A 212 5.51 5.57 -29.74
CA TYR A 212 6.90 5.24 -29.48
C TYR A 212 7.04 3.85 -28.86
N ALA A 213 6.29 3.56 -27.79
CA ALA A 213 6.30 2.26 -27.13
C ALA A 213 6.01 1.12 -28.13
N ALA A 214 4.99 1.25 -28.96
CA ALA A 214 4.62 0.26 -29.97
C ALA A 214 5.63 0.15 -31.13
N THR A 215 6.42 1.19 -31.39
CA THR A 215 7.46 1.19 -32.43
C THR A 215 8.69 0.41 -31.98
N ILE A 216 9.15 0.63 -30.74
CA ILE A 216 10.45 0.13 -30.27
C ILE A 216 10.40 -1.16 -29.44
N VAL A 217 9.22 -1.79 -29.27
CA VAL A 217 9.08 -2.99 -28.41
C VAL A 217 10.16 -4.02 -28.69
N LYS A 218 10.38 -4.36 -29.96
CA LYS A 218 11.33 -5.39 -30.39
C LYS A 218 12.78 -4.99 -30.17
N ASP A 219 13.06 -3.70 -29.98
CA ASP A 219 14.42 -3.20 -29.76
C ASP A 219 14.81 -3.26 -28.28
N ILE A 220 13.84 -3.12 -27.36
CA ILE A 220 14.11 -2.96 -25.92
C ILE A 220 13.59 -4.10 -25.04
N ALA A 221 12.61 -4.87 -25.50
CA ALA A 221 11.99 -5.97 -24.76
C ALA A 221 11.70 -7.18 -25.66
N ASP A 222 11.34 -8.31 -25.05
CA ASP A 222 10.94 -9.52 -25.78
C ASP A 222 9.46 -9.47 -26.20
N ASP A 223 8.63 -8.79 -25.41
CA ASP A 223 7.22 -8.59 -25.69
C ASP A 223 6.65 -7.35 -24.99
N ILE A 224 5.36 -7.09 -25.23
CA ILE A 224 4.65 -5.93 -24.70
C ILE A 224 4.50 -5.95 -23.17
N THR A 225 4.55 -7.12 -22.54
CA THR A 225 4.36 -7.24 -21.09
C THR A 225 5.55 -6.67 -20.33
N GLY A 226 6.76 -6.85 -20.85
CA GLY A 226 7.97 -6.25 -20.27
C GLY A 226 7.92 -4.71 -20.30
N ILE A 227 7.36 -4.12 -21.36
CA ILE A 227 7.17 -2.67 -21.46
C ILE A 227 6.19 -2.17 -20.39
N ASP A 228 5.03 -2.82 -20.30
CA ASP A 228 4.00 -2.40 -19.36
C ASP A 228 4.44 -2.59 -17.90
N GLU A 229 5.05 -3.72 -17.59
CA GLU A 229 5.62 -4.00 -16.28
C GLU A 229 6.78 -3.04 -15.94
N GLY A 230 7.62 -2.71 -16.93
CA GLY A 230 8.65 -1.68 -16.79
C GLY A 230 8.07 -0.34 -16.31
N MET A 231 6.99 0.14 -16.94
CA MET A 231 6.37 1.40 -16.54
C MET A 231 5.58 1.31 -15.24
N ARG A 232 4.86 0.20 -15.02
CA ARG A 232 4.08 0.00 -13.79
C ARG A 232 4.95 -0.17 -12.57
N TRP A 233 6.07 -0.88 -12.67
CA TRP A 233 6.93 -1.19 -11.53
C TRP A 233 8.10 -0.22 -11.38
N GLY A 234 8.51 0.43 -12.47
CA GLY A 234 9.64 1.37 -12.52
C GLY A 234 9.24 2.83 -12.38
N TYR A 235 8.06 3.21 -12.90
CA TYR A 235 7.50 4.57 -12.81
C TYR A 235 6.20 4.64 -12.00
N ASN A 236 5.76 3.52 -11.41
CA ASN A 236 4.51 3.42 -10.63
C ASN A 236 3.28 3.91 -11.41
N TRP A 237 3.24 3.65 -12.72
CA TRP A 237 2.01 3.82 -13.49
C TRP A 237 1.00 2.74 -13.09
N GLU A 238 -0.29 3.09 -13.08
CA GLU A 238 -1.36 2.11 -12.88
C GLU A 238 -1.54 1.21 -14.10
N MET A 239 -1.31 1.75 -15.30
CA MET A 239 -1.36 1.04 -16.58
C MET A 239 -0.11 1.34 -17.42
N GLY A 240 0.45 0.30 -18.04
CA GLY A 240 1.53 0.43 -19.01
C GLY A 240 1.05 0.92 -20.40
N PRO A 241 1.94 1.28 -21.33
CA PRO A 241 1.57 1.75 -22.67
C PRO A 241 0.56 0.88 -23.44
N PHE A 242 0.66 -0.46 -23.41
CA PHE A 242 -0.26 -1.33 -24.14
C PHE A 242 -1.59 -1.53 -23.42
N GLU A 243 -1.56 -1.55 -22.08
CA GLU A 243 -2.79 -1.42 -21.28
C GLU A 243 -3.49 -0.07 -21.51
N LEU A 244 -2.75 1.01 -21.77
CA LEU A 244 -3.30 2.33 -22.11
C LEU A 244 -3.92 2.34 -23.52
N TRP A 245 -3.29 1.69 -24.51
CA TRP A 245 -3.91 1.44 -25.82
C TRP A 245 -5.27 0.74 -25.67
N ASP A 246 -5.34 -0.32 -24.86
CA ASP A 246 -6.59 -1.04 -24.59
C ASP A 246 -7.60 -0.18 -23.82
N ALA A 247 -7.13 0.61 -22.86
CA ALA A 247 -7.97 1.49 -22.07
C ALA A 247 -8.65 2.56 -22.94
N LEU A 248 -7.94 3.14 -23.92
CA LEU A 248 -8.49 4.10 -24.89
C LEU A 248 -9.33 3.43 -25.98
N GLY A 249 -9.08 2.15 -26.26
CA GLY A 249 -9.65 1.39 -27.36
C GLY A 249 -8.74 1.50 -28.58
N VAL A 250 -8.12 0.37 -28.97
CA VAL A 250 -7.02 0.36 -29.95
C VAL A 250 -7.48 0.90 -31.31
N LYS A 251 -8.61 0.40 -31.82
CA LYS A 251 -9.16 0.83 -33.11
C LYS A 251 -9.52 2.32 -33.12
N ALA A 252 -10.24 2.79 -32.10
CA ALA A 252 -10.64 4.20 -32.02
C ALA A 252 -9.42 5.14 -31.94
N THR A 253 -8.41 4.75 -31.16
CA THR A 253 -7.15 5.48 -31.03
C THR A 253 -6.39 5.50 -32.36
N ALA A 254 -6.31 4.36 -33.05
CA ALA A 254 -5.66 4.24 -34.35
C ALA A 254 -6.36 5.09 -35.43
N ASP A 255 -7.69 5.01 -35.50
CA ASP A 255 -8.51 5.79 -36.44
C ASP A 255 -8.30 7.30 -36.22
N ARG A 256 -8.24 7.76 -34.96
CA ARG A 256 -7.95 9.17 -34.62
C ARG A 256 -6.54 9.58 -35.07
N ILE A 257 -5.53 8.76 -34.82
CA ILE A 257 -4.14 9.05 -35.22
C ILE A 257 -4.03 9.20 -36.75
N VAL A 258 -4.65 8.31 -37.51
CA VAL A 258 -4.66 8.37 -38.98
C VAL A 258 -5.43 9.59 -39.48
N ALA A 259 -6.57 9.91 -38.88
CA ALA A 259 -7.36 11.11 -39.22
C ALA A 259 -6.59 12.42 -38.97
N GLU A 260 -5.72 12.44 -37.97
CA GLU A 260 -4.80 13.55 -37.68
C GLU A 260 -3.55 13.57 -38.59
N GLY A 261 -3.43 12.63 -39.54
CA GLY A 261 -2.32 12.52 -40.49
C GLY A 261 -1.08 11.78 -39.95
N GLY A 262 -1.20 11.07 -38.83
CA GLY A 262 -0.15 10.26 -38.25
C GLY A 262 -0.03 8.86 -38.88
N THR A 263 1.11 8.20 -38.67
CA THR A 263 1.36 6.82 -39.10
C THR A 263 1.30 5.85 -37.92
N LEU A 264 0.71 4.67 -38.13
CA LEU A 264 0.63 3.64 -37.10
C LEU A 264 1.91 2.79 -37.07
N PRO A 265 2.34 2.31 -35.89
CA PRO A 265 3.44 1.37 -35.79
C PRO A 265 3.02 0.00 -36.38
N PRO A 266 3.94 -0.75 -37.02
CA PRO A 266 3.60 -2.03 -37.64
C PRO A 266 2.91 -3.03 -36.71
N LEU A 267 3.24 -3.00 -35.41
CA LEU A 267 2.61 -3.85 -34.41
C LEU A 267 1.10 -3.58 -34.26
N VAL A 268 0.69 -2.32 -34.32
CA VAL A 268 -0.72 -1.90 -34.22
C VAL A 268 -1.47 -2.24 -35.51
N GLU A 269 -0.83 -1.99 -36.66
CA GLU A 269 -1.40 -2.35 -37.97
C GLU A 269 -1.64 -3.86 -38.09
N GLU A 270 -0.67 -4.68 -37.70
CA GLU A 270 -0.78 -6.14 -37.74
C GLU A 270 -1.92 -6.65 -36.84
N LEU A 271 -2.03 -6.10 -35.63
CA LEU A 271 -3.08 -6.44 -34.67
C LEU A 271 -4.47 -6.20 -35.30
N LEU A 272 -4.70 -5.00 -35.82
CA LEU A 272 -5.98 -4.61 -36.41
C LEU A 272 -6.29 -5.35 -37.71
N ALA A 273 -5.27 -5.59 -38.55
CA ALA A 273 -5.42 -6.34 -39.80
C ALA A 273 -5.85 -7.80 -39.56
N LYS A 274 -5.51 -8.38 -38.40
CA LYS A 274 -5.97 -9.69 -37.97
C LYS A 274 -7.36 -9.69 -37.32
N GLY A 275 -8.00 -8.52 -37.22
CA GLY A 275 -9.33 -8.35 -36.63
C GLY A 275 -9.34 -8.33 -35.11
N TYR A 276 -8.18 -8.15 -34.45
CA TYR A 276 -8.11 -8.00 -33.00
C TYR A 276 -8.27 -6.53 -32.59
N GLU A 277 -8.96 -6.29 -31.48
CA GLU A 277 -9.30 -4.93 -31.01
C GLU A 277 -8.55 -4.53 -29.71
N SER A 278 -7.74 -5.43 -29.15
CA SER A 278 -6.99 -5.21 -27.90
C SER A 278 -5.66 -5.96 -27.88
N PHE A 279 -4.65 -5.40 -27.20
CA PHE A 279 -3.38 -6.06 -26.92
C PHE A 279 -3.51 -7.15 -25.86
N TYR A 280 -4.42 -7.00 -24.90
CA TYR A 280 -4.68 -8.00 -23.88
C TYR A 280 -6.09 -8.58 -24.00
N GLN A 281 -6.21 -9.87 -23.69
CA GLN A 281 -7.50 -10.54 -23.59
C GLN A 281 -7.55 -11.49 -22.39
N LYS A 282 -8.74 -12.01 -22.10
CA LYS A 282 -8.94 -13.07 -21.12
C LYS A 282 -9.17 -14.40 -21.83
N THR A 283 -8.44 -15.42 -21.41
CA THR A 283 -8.70 -16.80 -21.85
C THR A 283 -10.02 -17.29 -21.23
N GLU A 284 -10.55 -18.42 -21.73
CA GLU A 284 -11.72 -19.07 -21.13
C GLU A 284 -11.54 -19.37 -19.63
N ALA A 285 -10.30 -19.70 -19.23
CA ALA A 285 -9.91 -19.92 -17.83
C ALA A 285 -9.74 -18.61 -17.02
N GLY A 286 -10.01 -17.44 -17.60
CA GLY A 286 -9.92 -16.13 -16.95
C GLY A 286 -8.49 -15.59 -16.80
N GLN A 287 -7.49 -16.27 -17.36
CA GLN A 287 -6.09 -15.84 -17.34
C GLN A 287 -5.86 -14.73 -18.36
N THR A 288 -4.87 -13.88 -18.12
CA THR A 288 -4.50 -12.83 -19.07
C THR A 288 -3.68 -13.45 -20.20
N ALA A 289 -4.04 -13.14 -21.43
CA ALA A 289 -3.19 -13.36 -22.61
C ALA A 289 -2.85 -12.00 -23.24
N PHE A 290 -1.70 -11.93 -23.90
CA PHE A 290 -1.17 -10.73 -24.54
C PHE A 290 -0.83 -11.03 -26.00
N TYR A 291 -0.99 -10.04 -26.86
CA TYR A 291 -0.65 -10.16 -28.28
C TYR A 291 0.86 -10.04 -28.48
N ASN A 292 1.46 -11.03 -29.13
CA ASN A 292 2.85 -10.99 -29.55
C ASN A 292 3.03 -11.82 -30.83
N ALA A 293 3.91 -11.37 -31.73
CA ALA A 293 4.26 -12.09 -32.96
C ALA A 293 3.07 -12.69 -33.73
N GLY A 294 1.95 -11.95 -33.77
CA GLY A 294 0.82 -12.32 -34.59
C GLY A 294 -0.26 -13.20 -33.97
N THR A 295 -0.12 -13.60 -32.71
CA THR A 295 -1.11 -14.40 -31.97
C THR A 295 -1.13 -13.97 -30.49
N TYR A 296 -2.10 -14.50 -29.73
CA TYR A 296 -2.11 -14.31 -28.28
C TYR A 296 -1.32 -15.40 -27.57
N HIS A 297 -0.50 -14.96 -26.62
CA HIS A 297 0.27 -15.81 -25.72
C HIS A 297 -0.25 -15.64 -24.30
N GLN A 298 -0.38 -16.73 -23.56
CA GLN A 298 -0.79 -16.66 -22.17
C GLN A 298 0.33 -16.00 -21.34
N LYS A 299 -0.05 -15.03 -20.51
CA LYS A 299 0.89 -14.42 -19.57
C LYS A 299 1.23 -15.43 -18.48
N THR A 300 2.52 -15.72 -18.33
CA THR A 300 3.02 -16.59 -17.25
C THR A 300 2.70 -15.95 -15.90
N VAL A 301 2.13 -16.74 -15.00
CA VAL A 301 1.87 -16.33 -13.62
C VAL A 301 2.92 -16.99 -12.74
N SER A 302 3.47 -16.24 -11.79
CA SER A 302 4.44 -16.79 -10.84
C SER A 302 3.79 -17.96 -10.07
N PRO A 303 4.47 -19.12 -9.98
CA PRO A 303 3.96 -20.27 -9.22
C PRO A 303 3.89 -20.00 -7.71
N TYR A 304 4.53 -18.91 -7.25
CA TYR A 304 4.51 -18.45 -5.86
C TYR A 304 3.37 -17.47 -5.57
N SER A 305 2.57 -17.11 -6.56
CA SER A 305 1.47 -16.13 -6.42
C SER A 305 0.10 -16.79 -6.47
N PHE A 306 -0.86 -16.20 -5.76
CA PHE A 306 -2.28 -16.58 -5.81
C PHE A 306 -3.12 -15.35 -6.12
N SER A 307 -4.15 -15.48 -6.95
CA SER A 307 -5.07 -14.39 -7.26
C SER A 307 -6.44 -14.65 -6.66
N LEU A 308 -6.78 -13.96 -5.57
CA LEU A 308 -8.11 -14.00 -4.97
C LEU A 308 -9.15 -13.54 -6.00
N LYS A 309 -8.85 -12.50 -6.79
CA LYS A 309 -9.73 -12.04 -7.88
C LYS A 309 -10.05 -13.14 -8.90
N GLN A 310 -9.07 -13.96 -9.29
CA GLN A 310 -9.33 -15.09 -10.19
C GLN A 310 -10.09 -16.21 -9.48
N ALA A 311 -9.78 -16.48 -8.21
CA ALA A 311 -10.51 -17.47 -7.40
C ALA A 311 -12.01 -17.11 -7.28
N HIS A 312 -12.35 -15.85 -7.05
CA HIS A 312 -13.72 -15.35 -7.09
C HIS A 312 -14.41 -15.63 -8.43
N LYS A 313 -13.77 -15.27 -9.54
CA LYS A 313 -14.30 -15.54 -10.89
C LYS A 313 -14.44 -17.02 -11.20
N GLY A 314 -13.55 -17.84 -10.67
CA GLY A 314 -13.56 -19.30 -10.80
C GLY A 314 -14.53 -20.00 -9.84
N GLY A 315 -15.38 -19.27 -9.12
CA GLY A 315 -16.38 -19.86 -8.23
C GLY A 315 -15.80 -20.52 -6.97
N LYS A 316 -14.63 -20.05 -6.49
CA LYS A 316 -13.96 -20.59 -5.30
C LYS A 316 -14.42 -19.97 -3.97
N VAL A 317 -15.43 -19.11 -4.00
CA VAL A 317 -16.03 -18.55 -2.78
C VAL A 317 -16.90 -19.63 -2.12
N ILE A 318 -16.60 -19.95 -0.87
CA ILE A 318 -17.29 -20.96 -0.06
C ILE A 318 -18.53 -20.32 0.59
N LEU A 319 -18.34 -19.17 1.24
CA LEU A 319 -19.40 -18.35 1.85
C LEU A 319 -18.93 -16.90 1.95
N GLY A 320 -19.86 -15.94 2.02
CA GLY A 320 -19.51 -14.52 2.10
C GLY A 320 -20.68 -13.61 2.43
N ASN A 321 -20.37 -12.39 2.83
CA ASN A 321 -21.32 -11.29 3.06
C ASN A 321 -20.73 -9.97 2.52
N ALA A 322 -21.32 -8.82 2.90
CA ALA A 322 -20.89 -7.51 2.43
C ALA A 322 -19.52 -7.05 2.96
N GLY A 323 -18.99 -7.67 4.02
CA GLY A 323 -17.71 -7.28 4.64
C GLY A 323 -16.55 -8.23 4.36
N ALA A 324 -16.82 -9.52 4.16
CA ALA A 324 -15.78 -10.51 3.90
C ALA A 324 -16.27 -11.74 3.12
N SER A 325 -15.33 -12.51 2.56
CA SER A 325 -15.57 -13.77 1.86
C SER A 325 -14.59 -14.84 2.34
N LEU A 326 -15.05 -16.08 2.47
CA LEU A 326 -14.21 -17.26 2.66
C LEU A 326 -13.95 -17.90 1.30
N VAL A 327 -12.69 -18.00 0.91
CA VAL A 327 -12.25 -18.44 -0.43
C VAL A 327 -11.39 -19.70 -0.31
N ASP A 328 -11.67 -20.71 -1.11
CA ASP A 328 -10.85 -21.92 -1.21
C ASP A 328 -9.50 -21.61 -1.91
N LEU A 329 -8.38 -21.86 -1.21
CA LEU A 329 -7.02 -21.71 -1.77
C LEU A 329 -6.46 -23.01 -2.36
N GLY A 330 -7.25 -24.09 -2.36
CA GLY A 330 -6.78 -25.45 -2.62
C GLY A 330 -6.00 -26.03 -1.43
N ASP A 331 -5.56 -27.28 -1.57
CA ASP A 331 -4.79 -28.02 -0.55
C ASP A 331 -5.48 -28.10 0.82
N ASN A 332 -6.82 -28.06 0.82
CA ASN A 332 -7.66 -27.99 2.03
C ASN A 332 -7.30 -26.79 2.93
N VAL A 333 -6.96 -25.63 2.36
CA VAL A 333 -6.79 -24.38 3.10
C VAL A 333 -7.78 -23.33 2.58
N ALA A 334 -8.45 -22.64 3.50
CA ALA A 334 -9.34 -21.52 3.15
C ALA A 334 -8.71 -20.17 3.51
N CYS A 335 -9.13 -19.10 2.83
CA CYS A 335 -8.74 -17.72 3.09
C CYS A 335 -9.95 -16.87 3.45
N LEU A 336 -9.94 -16.25 4.62
CA LEU A 336 -10.89 -15.19 4.98
C LEU A 336 -10.36 -13.85 4.44
N GLU A 337 -11.00 -13.39 3.37
CA GLU A 337 -10.71 -12.15 2.67
C GLU A 337 -11.66 -11.03 3.11
N PHE A 338 -11.11 -9.98 3.71
CA PHE A 338 -11.85 -8.75 4.01
C PHE A 338 -11.95 -7.89 2.75
N HIS A 339 -13.12 -7.28 2.56
CA HIS A 339 -13.38 -6.38 1.43
C HIS A 339 -14.31 -5.21 1.77
N SER A 340 -14.62 -5.01 3.06
CA SER A 340 -15.21 -3.76 3.56
C SER A 340 -14.36 -2.54 3.17
N PRO A 341 -14.89 -1.30 3.18
CA PRO A 341 -14.10 -0.13 2.83
C PRO A 341 -12.81 -0.01 3.67
N ASN A 342 -11.66 0.01 3.00
CA ASN A 342 -10.30 -0.08 3.59
C ASN A 342 -10.07 -1.31 4.49
N ASN A 343 -10.84 -2.37 4.29
CA ASN A 343 -10.85 -3.59 5.10
C ASN A 343 -11.04 -3.28 6.59
N SER A 344 -11.86 -2.27 6.91
CA SER A 344 -12.20 -1.90 8.27
C SER A 344 -13.09 -2.94 8.95
N ILE A 345 -12.93 -3.11 10.26
CA ILE A 345 -13.69 -4.10 11.02
C ILE A 345 -15.09 -3.55 11.31
N ASN A 346 -16.10 -4.27 10.85
CA ASN A 346 -17.52 -4.04 11.10
C ASN A 346 -18.19 -5.36 11.55
N ALA A 347 -19.50 -5.32 11.80
CA ALA A 347 -20.27 -6.51 12.20
C ALA A 347 -20.17 -7.65 11.19
N ASP A 348 -20.18 -7.35 9.89
CA ASP A 348 -20.06 -8.35 8.82
C ASP A 348 -18.72 -9.12 8.88
N VAL A 349 -17.62 -8.42 9.16
CA VAL A 349 -16.29 -9.03 9.32
C VAL A 349 -16.26 -9.92 10.57
N VAL A 350 -16.81 -9.45 11.69
CA VAL A 350 -16.89 -10.22 12.95
C VAL A 350 -17.70 -11.50 12.76
N GLU A 351 -18.85 -11.40 12.10
CA GLU A 351 -19.69 -12.56 11.75
C GLU A 351 -18.92 -13.55 10.87
N MET A 352 -18.21 -13.05 9.85
CA MET A 352 -17.45 -13.88 8.94
C MET A 352 -16.25 -14.57 9.59
N ILE A 353 -15.63 -13.98 10.61
CA ILE A 353 -14.59 -14.66 11.40
C ILE A 353 -15.19 -15.95 12.02
N ASN A 354 -16.31 -15.82 12.72
CA ASN A 354 -16.95 -16.96 13.40
C ASN A 354 -17.41 -18.03 12.40
N LYS A 355 -18.13 -17.63 11.34
CA LYS A 355 -18.58 -18.57 10.29
C LYS A 355 -17.41 -19.27 9.58
N SER A 356 -16.32 -18.56 9.35
CA SER A 356 -15.13 -19.14 8.72
C SER A 356 -14.45 -20.18 9.61
N LEU A 357 -14.36 -19.93 10.91
CA LEU A 357 -13.83 -20.90 11.86
C LEU A 357 -14.70 -22.16 11.92
N GLU A 358 -16.02 -22.02 11.98
CA GLU A 358 -16.94 -23.17 11.96
C GLU A 358 -16.80 -24.04 10.71
N GLU A 359 -16.66 -23.41 9.54
CA GLU A 359 -16.47 -24.10 8.27
C GLU A 359 -15.09 -24.78 8.19
N VAL A 360 -14.04 -24.05 8.58
CA VAL A 360 -12.66 -24.57 8.55
C VAL A 360 -12.47 -25.73 9.52
N GLU A 361 -13.07 -25.68 10.71
CA GLU A 361 -12.97 -26.79 11.67
C GLU A 361 -13.54 -28.11 11.12
N LYS A 362 -14.57 -28.04 10.28
CA LYS A 362 -15.22 -29.20 9.67
C LYS A 362 -14.49 -29.71 8.42
N ASN A 363 -14.11 -28.79 7.53
CA ASN A 363 -13.82 -29.14 6.13
C ASN A 363 -12.39 -28.82 5.67
N TYR A 364 -11.59 -28.09 6.47
CA TYR A 364 -10.27 -27.62 6.06
C TYR A 364 -9.16 -27.98 7.07
N LEU A 365 -7.92 -27.94 6.61
CA LEU A 365 -6.72 -28.08 7.44
C LEU A 365 -6.45 -26.82 8.27
N GLY A 366 -6.86 -25.65 7.80
CA GLY A 366 -6.72 -24.40 8.52
C GLY A 366 -7.13 -23.17 7.71
N LEU A 367 -6.90 -22.00 8.30
CA LEU A 367 -7.38 -20.71 7.81
C LEU A 367 -6.20 -19.74 7.58
N VAL A 368 -6.20 -19.09 6.43
CA VAL A 368 -5.46 -17.85 6.21
C VAL A 368 -6.40 -16.67 6.42
N ILE A 369 -5.97 -15.62 7.10
CA ILE A 369 -6.66 -14.32 7.09
C ILE A 369 -5.80 -13.38 6.27
N GLY A 370 -6.27 -12.98 5.09
CA GLY A 370 -5.48 -12.21 4.13
C GLY A 370 -6.33 -11.68 2.97
N ASN A 371 -5.87 -10.62 2.31
CA ASN A 371 -6.56 -10.04 1.16
C ASN A 371 -5.55 -9.45 0.16
N GLN A 372 -6.02 -8.92 -0.97
CA GLN A 372 -5.19 -8.27 -2.00
C GLN A 372 -5.62 -6.82 -2.25
N GLY A 373 -6.13 -6.15 -1.22
CA GLY A 373 -6.46 -4.72 -1.24
C GLY A 373 -5.22 -3.83 -1.10
N LYS A 374 -5.45 -2.54 -0.78
CA LYS A 374 -4.36 -1.57 -0.55
C LYS A 374 -3.69 -1.75 0.82
N ASN A 375 -4.47 -2.13 1.82
CA ASN A 375 -4.05 -2.29 3.21
C ASN A 375 -4.66 -3.60 3.72
N PHE A 376 -4.00 -4.28 4.65
CA PHE A 376 -4.59 -5.45 5.29
C PHE A 376 -5.87 -5.10 6.05
N CYS A 377 -5.79 -4.14 6.98
CA CYS A 377 -6.91 -3.65 7.78
C CYS A 377 -6.51 -2.36 8.52
N VAL A 378 -7.31 -1.30 8.39
CA VAL A 378 -7.05 0.00 9.03
C VAL A 378 -7.66 0.15 10.43
N GLY A 379 -8.24 -0.92 10.97
CA GLY A 379 -8.90 -0.96 12.28
C GLY A 379 -10.41 -0.79 12.22
N ALA A 380 -11.02 -0.45 13.35
CA ALA A 380 -12.46 -0.26 13.47
C ALA A 380 -12.93 1.05 12.81
N ASN A 381 -14.20 1.10 12.41
CA ASN A 381 -14.76 2.28 11.75
C ASN A 381 -15.06 3.40 12.77
N LEU A 382 -14.15 4.37 12.90
CA LEU A 382 -14.27 5.52 13.79
C LEU A 382 -15.52 6.39 13.55
N ILE A 383 -16.04 6.43 12.31
CA ILE A 383 -17.26 7.18 11.99
C ILE A 383 -18.45 6.55 12.72
N LEU A 384 -18.59 5.22 12.62
CA LEU A 384 -19.69 4.50 13.27
C LEU A 384 -19.58 4.57 14.80
N ILE A 385 -18.36 4.45 15.34
CA ILE A 385 -18.11 4.57 16.77
C ILE A 385 -18.51 5.96 17.29
N LEU A 386 -18.05 7.04 16.63
CA LEU A 386 -18.38 8.40 17.04
C LEU A 386 -19.89 8.67 16.95
N GLN A 387 -20.54 8.25 15.88
CA GLN A 387 -21.99 8.44 15.70
C GLN A 387 -22.81 7.71 16.76
N ALA A 388 -22.41 6.50 17.15
CA ALA A 388 -23.06 5.76 18.22
C ALA A 388 -22.85 6.43 19.59
N ALA A 389 -21.65 6.94 19.86
CA ALA A 389 -21.33 7.66 21.09
C ALA A 389 -22.13 8.97 21.21
N GLU A 390 -22.23 9.75 20.13
CA GLU A 390 -22.99 11.01 20.10
C GLU A 390 -24.51 10.79 20.29
N LYS A 391 -25.02 9.62 19.88
CA LYS A 391 -26.42 9.21 20.12
C LYS A 391 -26.65 8.59 21.50
N GLY A 392 -25.60 8.35 22.28
CA GLY A 392 -25.68 7.69 23.58
C GLY A 392 -25.98 6.20 23.50
N ASN A 393 -25.68 5.53 22.37
CA ASN A 393 -25.90 4.10 22.17
C ASN A 393 -24.80 3.25 22.86
N TRP A 394 -24.63 3.45 24.17
CA TRP A 394 -23.57 2.81 24.96
C TRP A 394 -23.67 1.29 25.00
N THR A 395 -24.91 0.76 25.03
CA THR A 395 -25.15 -0.69 25.00
C THR A 395 -24.68 -1.33 23.70
N ASP A 396 -24.96 -0.71 22.56
CA ASP A 396 -24.53 -1.21 21.25
C ASP A 396 -23.01 -1.13 21.10
N LEU A 397 -22.38 -0.07 21.62
CA LEU A 397 -20.93 0.09 21.64
C LEU A 397 -20.25 -0.99 22.49
N ASP A 398 -20.71 -1.19 23.73
CA ASP A 398 -20.20 -2.23 24.63
C ASP A 398 -20.39 -3.63 24.03
N LEU A 399 -21.55 -3.89 23.42
CA LEU A 399 -21.80 -5.15 22.70
C LEU A 399 -20.85 -5.30 21.52
N GLY A 400 -20.66 -4.28 20.67
CA GLY A 400 -19.77 -4.33 19.53
C GLY A 400 -18.31 -4.61 19.91
N VAL A 401 -17.81 -4.00 20.98
CA VAL A 401 -16.46 -4.29 21.51
C VAL A 401 -16.39 -5.73 22.02
N ARG A 402 -17.38 -6.20 22.78
CA ARG A 402 -17.44 -7.57 23.27
C ARG A 402 -17.46 -8.60 22.13
N GLU A 403 -18.24 -8.36 21.08
CA GLU A 403 -18.29 -9.26 19.92
C GLU A 403 -16.95 -9.31 19.17
N LEU A 404 -16.24 -8.18 19.07
CA LEU A 404 -14.88 -8.17 18.52
C LEU A 404 -13.91 -8.97 19.41
N GLN A 405 -13.95 -8.77 20.73
CA GLN A 405 -13.14 -9.54 21.68
C GLN A 405 -13.45 -11.05 21.60
N ASN A 406 -14.72 -11.42 21.47
CA ASN A 406 -15.14 -12.82 21.30
C ASN A 406 -14.57 -13.40 20.00
N ALA A 407 -14.66 -12.67 18.89
CA ALA A 407 -14.12 -13.13 17.60
C ALA A 407 -12.59 -13.26 17.62
N THR A 408 -11.86 -12.32 18.22
CA THR A 408 -10.39 -12.45 18.34
C THR A 408 -10.01 -13.61 19.26
N MET A 409 -10.72 -13.83 20.36
CA MET A 409 -10.50 -15.00 21.21
C MET A 409 -10.84 -16.32 20.53
N ALA A 410 -11.85 -16.35 19.67
CA ALA A 410 -12.17 -17.52 18.85
C ALA A 410 -11.02 -17.86 17.89
N LEU A 411 -10.35 -16.86 17.30
CA LEU A 411 -9.14 -17.10 16.50
C LEU A 411 -8.01 -17.73 17.32
N LYS A 412 -7.77 -17.22 18.54
CA LYS A 412 -6.68 -17.66 19.42
C LYS A 412 -6.84 -19.11 19.89
N PHE A 413 -8.09 -19.55 20.07
CA PHE A 413 -8.45 -20.88 20.56
C PHE A 413 -9.03 -21.80 19.47
N ALA A 414 -8.92 -21.42 18.19
CA ALA A 414 -9.45 -22.22 17.09
C ALA A 414 -8.84 -23.63 17.07
N LYS A 415 -9.64 -24.63 16.69
CA LYS A 415 -9.17 -26.03 16.68
C LYS A 415 -8.27 -26.37 15.49
N LYS A 416 -8.12 -25.43 14.55
CA LYS A 416 -7.26 -25.53 13.38
C LYS A 416 -6.28 -24.35 13.35
N PRO A 417 -5.10 -24.50 12.74
CA PRO A 417 -4.15 -23.41 12.60
C PRO A 417 -4.78 -22.24 11.83
N VAL A 418 -4.55 -21.05 12.35
CA VAL A 418 -4.94 -19.77 11.75
C VAL A 418 -3.69 -18.95 11.54
N VAL A 419 -3.45 -18.51 10.30
CA VAL A 419 -2.30 -17.69 9.92
C VAL A 419 -2.78 -16.34 9.38
N ALA A 420 -2.39 -15.23 10.01
CA ALA A 420 -2.63 -13.91 9.46
C ALA A 420 -1.56 -13.55 8.42
N ALA A 421 -1.97 -12.87 7.35
CA ALA A 421 -1.10 -12.44 6.25
C ALA A 421 -1.08 -10.89 6.10
N PRO A 422 -0.58 -10.14 7.10
CA PRO A 422 -0.67 -8.69 7.14
C PRO A 422 0.30 -7.99 6.18
N PHE A 423 -0.14 -6.89 5.56
CA PHE A 423 0.61 -6.07 4.63
C PHE A 423 0.06 -4.64 4.61
N GLY A 424 0.85 -3.69 4.10
CA GLY A 424 0.44 -2.27 4.10
C GLY A 424 0.07 -1.81 5.51
N MET A 425 -0.98 -1.00 5.66
CA MET A 425 -1.47 -0.64 6.98
C MET A 425 -2.20 -1.82 7.64
N THR A 426 -1.72 -2.20 8.83
CA THR A 426 -2.29 -3.21 9.73
C THR A 426 -2.46 -2.56 11.11
N LEU A 427 -3.50 -1.73 11.24
CA LEU A 427 -3.63 -0.78 12.36
C LEU A 427 -4.80 -1.12 13.28
N GLY A 428 -4.63 -0.82 14.56
CA GLY A 428 -5.63 -1.01 15.60
C GLY A 428 -6.20 -2.42 15.58
N GLY A 429 -7.54 -2.54 15.50
CA GLY A 429 -8.23 -3.84 15.38
C GLY A 429 -7.65 -4.80 14.31
N GLY A 430 -7.07 -4.30 13.22
CA GLY A 430 -6.37 -5.15 12.24
C GLY A 430 -5.13 -5.83 12.82
N ALA A 431 -4.37 -5.10 13.63
CA ALA A 431 -3.27 -5.66 14.40
C ALA A 431 -3.78 -6.59 15.51
N GLU A 432 -4.90 -6.25 16.17
CA GLU A 432 -5.50 -7.09 17.22
C GLU A 432 -5.95 -8.46 16.68
N ILE A 433 -6.54 -8.52 15.48
CA ILE A 433 -6.83 -9.79 14.79
C ILE A 433 -5.55 -10.60 14.59
N CYS A 434 -4.48 -9.98 14.08
CA CYS A 434 -3.21 -10.66 13.86
C CYS A 434 -2.60 -11.21 15.16
N LEU A 435 -2.66 -10.42 16.25
CA LEU A 435 -2.15 -10.82 17.56
C LEU A 435 -2.81 -12.08 18.13
N HIS A 436 -4.05 -12.35 17.73
CA HIS A 436 -4.80 -13.53 18.14
C HIS A 436 -4.72 -14.71 17.17
N THR A 437 -3.90 -14.63 16.12
CA THR A 437 -3.64 -15.79 15.25
C THR A 437 -2.51 -16.67 15.79
N HIS A 438 -2.45 -17.92 15.31
CA HIS A 438 -1.44 -18.89 15.74
C HIS A 438 -0.04 -18.55 15.19
N ALA A 439 0.00 -17.98 13.99
CA ALA A 439 1.22 -17.46 13.38
C ALA A 439 0.91 -16.31 12.42
N ILE A 440 1.93 -15.49 12.15
CA ILE A 440 1.88 -14.40 11.19
C ILE A 440 2.86 -14.69 10.04
N GLN A 441 2.37 -14.55 8.80
CA GLN A 441 3.17 -14.48 7.57
C GLN A 441 3.03 -13.07 6.98
N ALA A 442 3.84 -12.13 7.46
CA ALA A 442 3.72 -10.72 7.09
C ALA A 442 4.32 -10.40 5.71
N SER A 443 3.92 -9.28 5.13
CA SER A 443 4.76 -8.57 4.15
C SER A 443 6.01 -8.03 4.84
N SER A 444 7.16 -8.07 4.16
CA SER A 444 8.37 -7.35 4.57
C SER A 444 8.09 -5.86 4.88
N GLU A 445 7.19 -5.23 4.11
CA GLU A 445 6.76 -3.83 4.23
C GLU A 445 5.37 -3.70 4.93
N THR A 446 5.17 -4.42 6.04
CA THR A 446 3.98 -4.23 6.88
C THR A 446 4.14 -3.06 7.87
N TYR A 447 3.12 -2.21 7.93
CA TYR A 447 2.99 -1.10 8.86
C TYR A 447 1.97 -1.45 9.94
N MET A 448 2.45 -2.11 10.99
CA MET A 448 1.65 -2.71 12.04
C MET A 448 1.72 -1.89 13.33
N GLY A 449 0.58 -1.58 13.95
CA GLY A 449 0.56 -0.78 15.16
C GLY A 449 -0.80 -0.68 15.84
N LEU A 450 -0.77 -0.48 17.16
CA LEU A 450 -1.94 -0.16 17.98
C LEU A 450 -1.96 1.35 18.20
N VAL A 451 -2.84 2.04 17.47
CA VAL A 451 -2.81 3.50 17.24
C VAL A 451 -3.93 4.26 17.96
N GLU A 452 -4.74 3.54 18.73
CA GLU A 452 -5.97 4.03 19.36
C GLU A 452 -5.73 5.24 20.27
N LEU A 453 -4.57 5.32 20.96
CA LEU A 453 -4.25 6.47 21.81
C LEU A 453 -4.19 7.78 21.02
N GLY A 454 -3.79 7.71 19.74
CA GLY A 454 -3.77 8.85 18.83
C GLY A 454 -5.15 9.47 18.59
N VAL A 455 -6.23 8.73 18.86
CA VAL A 455 -7.61 9.20 18.76
C VAL A 455 -8.33 9.27 20.12
N GLY A 456 -7.60 9.11 21.24
CA GLY A 456 -8.15 9.20 22.60
C GLY A 456 -8.71 7.89 23.15
N LEU A 457 -8.40 6.74 22.55
CA LEU A 457 -8.91 5.43 22.95
C LEU A 457 -7.76 4.49 23.31
N ILE A 458 -8.04 3.34 23.92
CA ILE A 458 -7.07 2.23 24.01
C ILE A 458 -7.45 1.12 23.03
N PRO A 459 -6.54 0.20 22.67
CA PRO A 459 -6.90 -1.01 21.93
C PRO A 459 -7.90 -1.84 22.74
N ALA A 460 -8.98 -2.29 22.09
CA ALA A 460 -10.14 -2.90 22.76
C ALA A 460 -10.66 -4.19 22.12
N GLY A 461 -10.06 -4.64 21.02
CA GLY A 461 -10.28 -5.97 20.44
C GLY A 461 -9.39 -7.05 21.05
N GLY A 462 -8.82 -6.82 22.23
CA GLY A 462 -7.89 -7.69 22.94
C GLY A 462 -6.41 -7.33 22.75
N GLY A 463 -6.07 -6.22 22.09
CA GLY A 463 -4.69 -5.80 21.84
C GLY A 463 -3.92 -5.41 23.10
N THR A 464 -4.56 -4.69 24.03
CA THR A 464 -3.96 -4.34 25.32
C THR A 464 -3.73 -5.61 26.13
N LYS A 465 -4.73 -6.51 26.14
CA LYS A 465 -4.63 -7.82 26.78
C LYS A 465 -3.52 -8.67 26.18
N GLU A 466 -3.43 -8.80 24.85
CA GLU A 466 -2.41 -9.63 24.21
C GLU A 466 -0.99 -9.11 24.50
N LEU A 467 -0.78 -7.80 24.47
CA LEU A 467 0.53 -7.26 24.83
C LEU A 467 0.86 -7.42 26.32
N ALA A 468 -0.15 -7.43 27.21
CA ALA A 468 0.06 -7.81 28.61
C ALA A 468 0.47 -9.29 28.76
N VAL A 469 -0.23 -10.21 28.07
CA VAL A 469 0.10 -11.64 28.05
C VAL A 469 1.52 -11.85 27.51
N ARG A 470 1.87 -11.17 26.42
CA ARG A 470 3.18 -11.24 25.76
C ARG A 470 4.29 -10.46 26.45
N ALA A 471 4.00 -9.72 27.53
CA ALA A 471 5.03 -9.02 28.29
C ALA A 471 6.00 -10.03 28.91
N MET A 472 5.48 -11.12 29.46
CA MET A 472 6.26 -12.14 30.17
C MET A 472 6.42 -13.45 29.36
N GLU A 473 6.02 -13.45 28.09
CA GLU A 473 6.20 -14.59 27.19
C GLU A 473 7.69 -14.87 26.99
N GLY A 474 8.07 -16.16 26.97
CA GLY A 474 9.46 -16.59 26.84
C GLY A 474 10.25 -16.67 28.16
N ILE A 475 9.72 -16.17 29.28
CA ILE A 475 10.34 -16.37 30.60
C ILE A 475 10.17 -17.82 31.03
N LEU A 476 11.29 -18.50 31.29
CA LEU A 476 11.29 -19.91 31.67
C LEU A 476 10.58 -20.14 33.02
N PRO A 477 9.85 -21.25 33.18
CA PRO A 477 9.25 -21.62 34.46
C PRO A 477 10.26 -21.61 35.61
N GLY A 478 9.91 -20.99 36.73
CA GLY A 478 10.76 -20.89 37.92
C GLY A 478 11.76 -19.72 37.91
N VAL A 479 11.98 -19.06 36.76
CA VAL A 479 12.81 -17.86 36.70
C VAL A 479 12.03 -16.65 37.22
N GLN A 480 12.59 -15.96 38.21
CA GLN A 480 12.02 -14.72 38.73
C GLN A 480 12.71 -13.53 38.06
N VAL A 481 11.92 -12.72 37.35
CA VAL A 481 12.35 -11.44 36.79
C VAL A 481 11.41 -10.34 37.24
N ALA A 482 11.92 -9.12 37.32
CA ALA A 482 11.11 -7.95 37.60
C ALA A 482 10.24 -7.62 36.37
N PRO A 483 8.90 -7.56 36.50
CA PRO A 483 8.00 -7.40 35.36
C PRO A 483 7.97 -5.98 34.80
N ASP A 484 8.49 -4.99 35.53
CA ASP A 484 8.42 -3.56 35.20
C ASP A 484 9.01 -3.24 33.82
N TYR A 485 10.20 -3.75 33.49
CA TYR A 485 10.83 -3.48 32.21
C TYR A 485 10.03 -4.04 31.02
N PHE A 486 9.52 -5.26 31.17
CA PHE A 486 8.78 -5.95 30.12
C PHE A 486 7.43 -5.28 29.86
N PHE A 487 6.67 -4.99 30.92
CA PHE A 487 5.40 -4.26 30.80
C PHE A 487 5.62 -2.83 30.31
N ALA A 488 6.69 -2.14 30.74
CA ALA A 488 7.02 -0.80 30.25
C ALA A 488 7.25 -0.78 28.74
N LYS A 489 7.95 -1.78 28.17
CA LYS A 489 8.14 -1.85 26.73
C LYS A 489 6.84 -2.07 25.96
N ARG A 490 5.95 -2.94 26.47
CA ARG A 490 4.62 -3.17 25.87
C ARG A 490 3.72 -1.94 25.99
N PHE A 491 3.73 -1.29 27.15
CA PHE A 491 3.03 -0.04 27.41
C PHE A 491 3.50 1.08 26.48
N GLU A 492 4.82 1.28 26.35
CA GLU A 492 5.42 2.34 25.52
C GLU A 492 4.99 2.23 24.05
N VAL A 493 4.89 1.01 23.51
CA VAL A 493 4.42 0.77 22.14
C VAL A 493 3.01 1.31 21.92
N ILE A 494 2.10 1.02 22.86
CA ILE A 494 0.69 1.44 22.78
C ILE A 494 0.55 2.94 23.12
N ALA A 495 1.14 3.38 24.23
CA ALA A 495 1.05 4.76 24.74
C ALA A 495 1.58 5.79 23.74
N MET A 496 2.63 5.43 23.01
CA MET A 496 3.23 6.29 21.98
C MET A 496 2.67 6.04 20.57
N ALA A 497 1.66 5.17 20.43
CA ALA A 497 1.05 4.77 19.17
C ALA A 497 2.10 4.37 18.10
N GLN A 498 3.09 3.56 18.49
CA GLN A 498 4.17 3.18 17.60
C GLN A 498 3.67 2.26 16.49
N VAL A 499 4.06 2.57 15.26
CA VAL A 499 3.76 1.78 14.05
C VAL A 499 5.07 1.27 13.49
N SER A 500 5.16 -0.04 13.22
CA SER A 500 6.30 -0.62 12.53
C SER A 500 6.41 -0.07 11.11
N THR A 501 7.61 -0.08 10.56
CA THR A 501 7.83 0.25 9.14
C THR A 501 8.31 -0.96 8.34
N SER A 502 8.37 -2.13 8.98
CA SER A 502 8.69 -3.43 8.38
C SER A 502 8.24 -4.56 9.31
N ALA A 503 8.19 -5.79 8.78
CA ALA A 503 7.96 -6.98 9.60
C ALA A 503 9.01 -7.14 10.71
N GLU A 504 10.28 -6.86 10.42
CA GLU A 504 11.34 -6.94 11.43
C GLU A 504 11.14 -5.91 12.55
N LYS A 505 10.76 -4.68 12.18
CA LYS A 505 10.43 -3.67 13.19
C LYS A 505 9.19 -4.08 14.00
N ALA A 506 8.20 -4.72 13.37
CA ALA A 506 7.03 -5.24 14.07
C ALA A 506 7.40 -6.33 15.09
N ARG A 507 8.37 -7.18 14.79
CA ARG A 507 8.94 -8.14 15.75
C ARG A 507 9.61 -7.45 16.93
N GLN A 508 10.45 -6.44 16.67
CA GLN A 508 11.10 -5.65 17.72
C GLN A 508 10.10 -4.93 18.64
N LEU A 509 8.95 -4.51 18.11
CA LEU A 509 7.87 -3.89 18.89
C LEU A 509 7.00 -4.93 19.62
N GLY A 510 7.16 -6.23 19.34
CA GLY A 510 6.42 -7.32 19.98
C GLY A 510 5.11 -7.72 19.32
N PHE A 511 4.82 -7.20 18.13
CA PHE A 511 3.64 -7.60 17.38
C PHE A 511 3.83 -8.98 16.74
N LEU A 512 5.02 -9.22 16.17
CA LEU A 512 5.43 -10.53 15.68
C LEU A 512 6.25 -11.25 16.77
N ARG A 513 6.07 -12.57 16.85
CA ARG A 513 6.89 -13.49 17.64
C ARG A 513 8.10 -13.97 16.83
N ASP A 514 9.01 -14.69 17.49
CA ASP A 514 10.22 -15.22 16.85
C ASP A 514 9.92 -16.27 15.77
N HIS A 515 8.83 -17.03 15.93
CA HIS A 515 8.40 -18.02 14.94
C HIS A 515 7.57 -17.46 13.80
N ASP A 516 7.22 -16.17 13.85
CA ASP A 516 6.51 -15.49 12.77
C ASP A 516 7.47 -15.14 11.64
N ARG A 517 6.96 -15.21 10.41
CA ARG A 517 7.74 -15.10 9.17
C ARG A 517 7.25 -13.92 8.33
N TYR A 518 8.00 -13.59 7.30
CA TYR A 518 7.59 -12.60 6.32
C TYR A 518 7.98 -13.01 4.89
N SER A 519 7.23 -12.50 3.92
CA SER A 519 7.49 -12.63 2.49
C SER A 519 8.13 -11.35 1.98
N MET A 520 9.24 -11.48 1.25
CA MET A 520 9.89 -10.33 0.62
C MET A 520 9.06 -9.79 -0.55
N ASN A 521 8.52 -10.69 -1.38
CA ASN A 521 7.60 -10.33 -2.45
C ASN A 521 6.17 -10.24 -1.90
N PRO A 522 5.49 -9.08 -2.00
CA PRO A 522 4.13 -8.93 -1.50
C PRO A 522 3.11 -9.82 -2.24
N GLU A 523 3.40 -10.27 -3.45
CA GLU A 523 2.51 -11.15 -4.23
C GLU A 523 2.55 -12.61 -3.75
N HIS A 524 3.57 -12.98 -2.95
CA HIS A 524 3.73 -14.35 -2.45
C HIS A 524 3.05 -14.59 -1.10
N ILE A 525 2.65 -13.52 -0.40
CA ILE A 525 2.16 -13.57 0.99
C ILE A 525 1.05 -14.61 1.22
N ILE A 526 0.04 -14.66 0.33
CA ILE A 526 -1.09 -15.59 0.48
C ILE A 526 -0.64 -17.05 0.31
N MET A 527 0.25 -17.33 -0.64
CA MET A 527 0.79 -18.68 -0.85
C MET A 527 1.73 -19.11 0.27
N ASP A 528 2.58 -18.20 0.75
CA ASP A 528 3.46 -18.47 1.88
C ASP A 528 2.64 -18.70 3.16
N ALA A 529 1.55 -17.95 3.36
CA ALA A 529 0.63 -18.14 4.48
C ALA A 529 -0.09 -19.48 4.38
N LYS A 530 -0.53 -19.88 3.18
CA LYS A 530 -1.09 -21.22 2.92
C LYS A 530 -0.08 -22.30 3.27
N ALA A 531 1.16 -22.19 2.79
CA ALA A 531 2.22 -23.14 3.12
C ALA A 531 2.48 -23.20 4.63
N ARG A 532 2.40 -22.07 5.33
CA ARG A 532 2.51 -22.00 6.79
C ARG A 532 1.37 -22.70 7.51
N VAL A 533 0.13 -22.58 7.02
CA VAL A 533 -1.02 -23.36 7.53
C VAL A 533 -0.76 -24.86 7.39
N ILE A 534 -0.35 -25.31 6.21
CA ILE A 534 -0.08 -26.74 5.93
C ILE A 534 1.03 -27.28 6.83
N ASP A 535 2.10 -26.50 7.03
CA ASP A 535 3.20 -26.83 7.93
C ASP A 535 2.73 -26.99 9.38
N LEU A 536 1.97 -26.01 9.89
CA LEU A 536 1.44 -26.05 11.25
C LEU A 536 0.44 -27.21 11.47
N ALA A 537 -0.39 -27.52 10.47
CA ALA A 537 -1.47 -28.50 10.58
C ALA A 537 -0.99 -29.93 10.91
N ARG A 538 0.25 -30.29 10.54
CA ARG A 538 0.81 -31.65 10.71
C ARG A 538 0.84 -32.13 12.17
N ASN A 539 0.99 -31.21 13.11
CA ASN A 539 1.15 -31.48 14.53
C ASN A 539 0.53 -30.35 15.37
N PHE A 540 -0.51 -29.72 14.83
CA PHE A 540 -1.20 -28.61 15.47
C PHE A 540 -1.86 -29.07 16.78
N ARG A 541 -1.69 -28.27 17.82
CA ARG A 541 -2.40 -28.41 19.09
C ARG A 541 -3.08 -27.07 19.38
N PRO A 542 -4.41 -27.03 19.54
CA PRO A 542 -5.10 -25.80 19.92
C PRO A 542 -4.55 -25.25 21.23
N ASN A 543 -4.47 -23.93 21.34
CA ASN A 543 -4.15 -23.30 22.61
C ASN A 543 -5.22 -23.65 23.64
N LEU A 544 -4.80 -23.91 24.87
CA LEU A 544 -5.71 -24.07 25.99
C LEU A 544 -5.79 -22.75 26.78
N PRO A 545 -6.95 -22.39 27.34
CA PRO A 545 -7.04 -21.25 28.25
C PRO A 545 -6.06 -21.42 29.42
N THR A 546 -5.20 -20.43 29.61
CA THR A 546 -4.24 -20.39 30.72
C THR A 546 -4.45 -19.13 31.54
N LYS A 547 -4.17 -19.21 32.85
CA LYS A 547 -4.17 -18.02 33.69
C LYS A 547 -2.93 -17.17 33.43
N VAL A 548 -3.12 -15.86 33.47
CA VAL A 548 -2.11 -14.85 33.21
C VAL A 548 -1.66 -14.24 34.52
N LYS A 549 -0.35 -14.12 34.72
CA LYS A 549 0.23 -13.44 35.88
C LYS A 549 0.27 -11.93 35.62
N ILE A 550 -0.49 -11.16 36.40
CA ILE A 550 -0.55 -9.70 36.23
C ILE A 550 0.60 -8.97 36.93
N ALA A 551 0.93 -7.78 36.42
CA ALA A 551 1.98 -6.93 36.96
C ALA A 551 1.59 -6.23 38.27
N GLY A 552 0.33 -5.78 38.37
CA GLY A 552 -0.23 -5.11 39.53
C GLY A 552 0.21 -3.65 39.73
N SER A 553 -0.22 -3.08 40.85
CA SER A 553 -0.15 -1.64 41.15
C SER A 553 1.28 -1.06 41.26
N GLY A 554 2.26 -1.87 41.65
CA GLY A 554 3.67 -1.43 41.72
C GLY A 554 4.21 -1.04 40.35
N VAL A 555 4.03 -1.90 39.34
CA VAL A 555 4.41 -1.59 37.95
C VAL A 555 3.57 -0.44 37.40
N ARG A 556 2.26 -0.42 37.71
CA ARG A 556 1.37 0.69 37.33
C ARG A 556 1.93 2.05 37.76
N GLY A 557 2.36 2.16 39.02
CA GLY A 557 2.95 3.40 39.55
C GLY A 557 4.20 3.85 38.78
N THR A 558 5.05 2.91 38.35
CA THR A 558 6.23 3.22 37.51
C THR A 558 5.82 3.79 36.14
N LEU A 559 4.81 3.21 35.50
CA LEU A 559 4.29 3.69 34.22
C LEU A 559 3.65 5.07 34.34
N GLU A 560 2.83 5.28 35.37
CA GLU A 560 2.19 6.56 35.66
C GLU A 560 3.23 7.66 35.98
N LEU A 561 4.30 7.31 36.69
CA LEU A 561 5.42 8.23 36.94
C LEU A 561 6.14 8.62 35.63
N ALA A 562 6.32 7.68 34.70
CA ALA A 562 6.88 7.98 33.39
C ALA A 562 5.99 8.95 32.60
N MET A 563 4.67 8.72 32.57
CA MET A 563 3.70 9.63 31.94
C MET A 563 3.73 11.01 32.60
N TYR A 564 3.78 11.08 33.93
CA TYR A 564 3.92 12.34 34.66
C TYR A 564 5.21 13.09 34.27
N GLY A 565 6.34 12.38 34.18
CA GLY A 565 7.62 12.92 33.74
C GLY A 565 7.55 13.50 32.32
N MET A 566 6.94 12.77 31.38
CA MET A 566 6.72 13.24 30.01
C MET A 566 5.86 14.51 29.95
N ARG A 567 4.80 14.58 30.76
CA ARG A 567 3.97 15.80 30.86
C ARG A 567 4.77 16.97 31.40
N LYS A 568 5.54 16.77 32.48
CA LYS A 568 6.40 17.83 33.04
C LYS A 568 7.51 18.27 32.09
N GLY A 569 7.98 17.37 31.21
CA GLY A 569 8.90 17.68 30.12
C GLY A 569 8.23 18.30 28.88
N HIS A 570 6.93 18.57 28.91
CA HIS A 570 6.16 19.11 27.77
C HIS A 570 6.16 18.23 26.50
N TYR A 571 6.41 16.93 26.63
CA TYR A 571 6.37 15.98 25.50
C TYR A 571 4.94 15.51 25.17
N ILE A 572 4.05 15.54 26.16
CA ILE A 572 2.66 15.10 26.07
C ILE A 572 1.72 16.10 26.77
N SER A 573 0.44 16.13 26.39
CA SER A 573 -0.58 16.95 27.05
C SER A 573 -1.02 16.35 28.39
N GLU A 574 -1.79 17.12 29.16
CA GLU A 574 -2.46 16.58 30.35
C GLU A 574 -3.41 15.44 30.01
N TYR A 575 -4.12 15.54 28.88
CA TYR A 575 -5.03 14.50 28.46
C TYR A 575 -4.31 13.25 27.96
N ASP A 576 -3.15 13.41 27.30
CA ASP A 576 -2.28 12.27 26.98
C ASP A 576 -1.84 11.51 28.24
N GLN A 577 -1.54 12.22 29.35
CA GLN A 577 -1.26 11.56 30.63
C GLN A 577 -2.48 10.81 31.15
N GLN A 578 -3.69 11.39 31.11
CA GLN A 578 -4.92 10.71 31.54
C GLN A 578 -5.14 9.41 30.75
N LEU A 579 -4.97 9.46 29.43
CA LEU A 579 -5.08 8.29 28.55
C LEU A 579 -4.02 7.23 28.88
N GLY A 580 -2.76 7.64 29.06
CA GLY A 580 -1.69 6.73 29.45
C GLY A 580 -1.91 6.09 30.82
N ASN A 581 -2.45 6.82 31.80
CA ASN A 581 -2.78 6.25 33.11
C ASN A 581 -3.90 5.20 33.01
N LYS A 582 -4.93 5.46 32.19
CA LYS A 582 -6.01 4.49 31.92
C LYS A 582 -5.50 3.24 31.20
N LEU A 583 -4.57 3.40 30.25
CA LEU A 583 -3.87 2.28 29.63
C LEU A 583 -3.03 1.49 30.65
N ALA A 584 -2.28 2.20 31.52
CA ALA A 584 -1.45 1.58 32.56
C ALA A 584 -2.31 0.75 33.52
N TYR A 585 -3.49 1.25 33.87
CA TYR A 585 -4.49 0.52 34.65
C TYR A 585 -4.89 -0.80 34.00
N ALA A 586 -5.33 -0.78 32.74
CA ALA A 586 -5.79 -1.98 32.04
C ALA A 586 -4.64 -2.99 31.83
N ILE A 587 -3.50 -2.55 31.29
CA ILE A 587 -2.40 -3.44 30.92
C ILE A 587 -1.73 -4.11 32.13
N THR A 588 -1.80 -3.50 33.32
CA THR A 588 -1.20 -4.05 34.54
C THR A 588 -2.15 -4.92 35.37
N GLY A 589 -3.42 -5.08 34.94
CA GLY A 589 -4.40 -5.93 35.59
C GLY A 589 -5.30 -5.23 36.62
N GLY A 590 -5.44 -3.91 36.54
CA GLY A 590 -6.36 -3.13 37.37
C GLY A 590 -5.94 -3.09 38.84
N ASP A 591 -6.88 -3.34 39.75
CA ASP A 591 -6.67 -3.23 41.21
C ASP A 591 -6.40 -4.58 41.89
N ARG A 592 -6.16 -5.64 41.11
CA ARG A 592 -5.81 -6.95 41.65
C ARG A 592 -4.35 -6.94 42.17
N PRO A 593 -4.04 -7.73 43.22
CA PRO A 593 -2.69 -7.82 43.76
C PRO A 593 -1.66 -8.26 42.70
N ALA A 594 -0.47 -7.67 42.76
CA ALA A 594 0.64 -8.01 41.88
C ALA A 594 0.95 -9.52 41.93
N GLY A 595 1.20 -10.12 40.77
CA GLY A 595 1.52 -11.54 40.65
C GLY A 595 0.34 -12.49 40.77
N MET A 596 -0.89 -11.99 40.96
CA MET A 596 -2.10 -12.82 40.92
C MET A 596 -2.29 -13.45 39.54
N LEU A 597 -2.78 -14.69 39.51
CA LEU A 597 -3.18 -15.38 38.29
C LEU A 597 -4.65 -15.08 37.99
N VAL A 598 -4.92 -14.45 36.85
CA VAL A 598 -6.26 -14.08 36.39
C VAL A 598 -6.58 -14.74 35.05
N ASP A 599 -7.86 -14.89 34.73
CA ASP A 599 -8.28 -15.37 33.41
C ASP A 599 -8.15 -14.24 32.38
N GLU A 600 -7.93 -14.58 31.11
CA GLU A 600 -7.83 -13.57 30.04
C GLU A 600 -9.11 -12.72 29.92
N GLN A 601 -10.28 -13.31 30.23
CA GLN A 601 -11.55 -12.59 30.23
C GLN A 601 -11.54 -11.39 31.19
N TYR A 602 -10.89 -11.52 32.35
CA TYR A 602 -10.77 -10.40 33.30
C TYR A 602 -10.00 -9.22 32.69
N LEU A 603 -8.94 -9.50 31.93
CA LEU A 603 -8.16 -8.46 31.26
C LEU A 603 -8.95 -7.82 30.09
N LEU A 604 -9.71 -8.63 29.34
CA LEU A 604 -10.61 -8.14 28.30
C LEU A 604 -11.72 -7.23 28.86
N ASP A 605 -12.26 -7.57 30.03
CA ASP A 605 -13.28 -6.75 30.69
C ASP A 605 -12.71 -5.41 31.15
N LEU A 606 -11.51 -5.38 31.73
CA LEU A 606 -10.82 -4.11 32.06
C LEU A 606 -10.55 -3.26 30.82
N GLU A 607 -10.08 -3.90 29.75
CA GLU A 607 -9.80 -3.24 28.48
C GLU A 607 -11.07 -2.59 27.91
N ARG A 608 -12.18 -3.33 27.87
CA ARG A 608 -13.49 -2.84 27.40
C ARG A 608 -14.03 -1.73 28.28
N GLU A 609 -13.96 -1.87 29.60
CA GLU A 609 -14.38 -0.84 30.56
C GLU A 609 -13.63 0.48 30.33
N VAL A 610 -12.31 0.41 30.21
CA VAL A 610 -11.48 1.60 29.96
C VAL A 610 -11.80 2.22 28.60
N PHE A 611 -11.98 1.40 27.56
CA PHE A 611 -12.35 1.90 26.23
C PHE A 611 -13.68 2.67 26.25
N ILE A 612 -14.73 2.07 26.81
CA ILE A 612 -16.06 2.69 26.89
C ILE A 612 -16.02 3.95 27.75
N SER A 613 -15.30 3.92 28.87
CA SER A 613 -15.09 5.10 29.72
C SER A 613 -14.42 6.25 28.95
N LEU A 614 -13.37 5.97 28.19
CA LEU A 614 -12.66 6.99 27.41
C LEU A 614 -13.48 7.53 26.24
N LEU A 615 -14.31 6.70 25.61
CA LEU A 615 -15.20 7.13 24.53
C LEU A 615 -16.29 8.11 25.02
N GLY A 616 -16.66 8.02 26.30
CA GLY A 616 -17.56 8.98 26.96
C GLY A 616 -16.97 10.38 27.17
N GLU A 617 -15.66 10.54 27.06
CA GLU A 617 -14.98 11.82 27.30
C GLU A 617 -15.08 12.77 26.10
N ALA A 618 -15.45 14.02 26.36
CA ALA A 618 -15.57 15.04 25.31
C ALA A 618 -14.25 15.24 24.53
N LYS A 619 -13.11 15.22 25.24
CA LYS A 619 -11.79 15.37 24.62
C LYS A 619 -11.44 14.21 23.67
N THR A 620 -11.86 12.98 23.96
CA THR A 620 -11.71 11.83 23.04
C THR A 620 -12.54 12.04 21.79
N GLN A 621 -13.81 12.41 21.93
CA GLN A 621 -14.68 12.65 20.77
C GLN A 621 -14.14 13.78 19.88
N ASP A 622 -13.55 14.83 20.46
CA ASP A 622 -12.85 15.87 19.70
C ASP A 622 -11.63 15.34 18.93
N ARG A 623 -10.85 14.43 19.52
CA ARG A 623 -9.73 13.77 18.83
C ARG A 623 -10.22 12.93 17.66
N ILE A 624 -11.31 12.18 17.83
CA ILE A 624 -11.92 11.38 16.75
C ILE A 624 -12.41 12.30 15.62
N ARG A 625 -13.16 13.36 15.94
CA ARG A 625 -13.62 14.36 14.95
C ARG A 625 -12.45 14.98 14.19
N HIS A 626 -11.39 15.36 14.89
CA HIS A 626 -10.21 15.97 14.28
C HIS A 626 -9.46 14.98 13.39
N MET A 627 -9.29 13.74 13.81
CA MET A 627 -8.69 12.68 12.97
C MET A 627 -9.49 12.47 11.70
N LEU A 628 -10.82 12.36 11.79
CA LEU A 628 -11.70 12.19 10.62
C LEU A 628 -11.65 13.41 9.68
N ALA A 629 -11.54 14.62 10.22
CA ALA A 629 -11.53 15.86 9.44
C ALA A 629 -10.16 16.21 8.83
N LYS A 630 -9.06 15.89 9.53
CA LYS A 630 -7.69 16.36 9.19
C LYS A 630 -6.71 15.24 8.89
N GLY A 631 -7.06 13.98 9.15
CA GLY A 631 -6.19 12.83 8.98
C GLY A 631 -4.95 12.85 9.89
N LYS A 632 -5.01 13.59 11.00
CA LYS A 632 -3.91 13.74 11.96
C LYS A 632 -4.43 13.70 13.40
N PRO A 633 -3.64 13.19 14.36
CA PRO A 633 -3.99 13.24 15.79
C PRO A 633 -4.14 14.69 16.29
N LEU A 634 -5.13 14.92 17.17
CA LEU A 634 -5.25 16.15 17.95
C LEU A 634 -4.63 15.94 19.33
N ARG A 635 -3.83 16.90 19.80
CA ARG A 635 -3.30 16.93 21.17
C ARG A 635 -3.93 18.08 21.95
N ASN A 636 -5.01 17.78 22.65
CA ASN A 636 -5.82 18.67 23.52
C ASN A 636 -5.70 18.32 25.02
#